data_AF-A0A6N9TLR3-F1
#
_entry.id   AF-A0A6N9TLR3-F1
#
_cell.length_a   1.000
_cell.length_b   1.000
_cell.length_c   1.000
_cell.angle_alpha   90.00
_cell.angle_beta   90.00
_cell.angle_gamma   90.00
#
_symmetry.space_group_name_H-M   'P 1'
#
loop_
_entity.id
_entity.type
_entity.pdbx_description
1 polymer ?
#
loop_
_entity_poly.entity_id
_entity_poly.type
_entity_poly.pdbx_seq_one_letter_code
_entity_poly.pdbx_strand_id
1 'polypeptide(L)'
;MSRKPFILWFEEIGIKDVPLVGGKNASLGEMYRHLTSKGVQVPNGFAITAEAYIHLLKDAGIEGAIRKALEGLDTHNMKNLQARGKKVRDIILKAPFPEDLEKEIVAAYRRMEKIYGPDVDVAVRSSATAEDLPDASFAGQQETYLNIRGPEMLLDACHRCFASLFTDRAISYRHDKGFGHFDVYLSIAVQKMVRSDSASSGVMFTMDTESGFDKVVYITGAWGLGENVVQGAVNPDEFYVFKPTLETGHRPVVSKRLGLKQKKMVYTKNPRRPVTNKVTTQAERNRFVLSDDELITLAKWACIIERHYGKAMDIEWAKDGDGKKVGTGGLFIVQARPETVHSQRDTSFYETYVLKESGKVLATGKAVGSKIGQGRANVIKSVSDISKFKKGEVLVTDMTDPDWEPIMKVASAIVTNRGGRTCHAAIVSRELGIPCVVGTENGTEAIRHGQKVTVSCAEGEEGRVYEGLLKFEVQRLDLREVPKTRTKIMMNVGIPEQAFSQGQIPNDGVGLARLEFIINSHIGIHPLALLDFKNLKRKARNDAAVREVVQAIEERTLAYKDKSAFFVDTLAQGVARIAAGFWPNDVIVRLSDFKSNEYANLIGGALYEPEEHNPMIGWRGASRYYAPAFEPAFALECQALRKVRDEMGLTNVKVMIPFCRTVEEGKKVIGVMKKHGLVQGDNGLEVYVMCEIPSNVVLADQFAEVFDGFSIGSNDLTQLTLGLDRDSELVAHIYDERNEAVKRLVRQVIDTAKKKRRKIGICGQAPSDFPDFAAFLVECGIDSMSLTPDTAVRTRLMVAEKERELAGGKKGCKPGAKRGGCRRRK
;
A
#
# COMPACT_ATOMS: atom_id res chain seq x y z
N MET A 1 28.82 44.11 8.28
CA MET A 1 27.97 42.92 8.00
C MET A 1 28.41 41.83 8.94
N SER A 2 27.50 41.28 9.76
CA SER A 2 27.81 40.14 10.65
C SER A 2 28.29 38.97 9.79
N ARG A 3 29.43 38.37 10.14
CA ARG A 3 29.90 37.12 9.53
C ARG A 3 28.81 36.07 9.70
N LYS A 4 28.32 35.47 8.61
CA LYS A 4 27.35 34.38 8.70
C LYS A 4 28.04 33.15 9.31
N PRO A 5 27.40 32.41 10.22
CA PRO A 5 28.03 31.30 10.93
C PRO A 5 28.28 30.11 10.00
N PHE A 6 29.40 29.40 10.22
CA PHE A 6 29.73 28.18 9.49
C PHE A 6 29.02 26.95 10.06
N ILE A 7 28.76 26.95 11.36
CA ILE A 7 28.08 25.87 12.07
C ILE A 7 26.78 26.40 12.68
N LEU A 8 25.70 25.65 12.52
CA LEU A 8 24.43 25.87 13.20
C LEU A 8 23.88 24.56 13.74
N TRP A 9 23.45 24.52 14.99
CA TRP A 9 22.86 23.34 15.60
C TRP A 9 21.41 23.15 15.17
N PHE A 10 20.90 21.92 15.24
CA PHE A 10 19.50 21.65 14.89
C PHE A 10 18.51 22.46 15.75
N GLU A 11 18.88 22.81 16.98
CA GLU A 11 18.09 23.70 17.85
C GLU A 11 18.02 25.16 17.35
N GLU A 12 18.92 25.57 16.43
CA GLU A 12 19.07 26.95 15.95
C GLU A 12 18.43 27.17 14.57
N ILE A 13 18.09 26.10 13.84
CA ILE A 13 17.61 26.17 12.44
C ILE A 13 16.17 25.67 12.30
N GLY A 14 15.49 26.07 11.23
CA GLY A 14 14.15 25.57 10.87
C GLY A 14 13.87 25.72 9.38
N ILE A 15 12.61 25.53 8.96
CA ILE A 15 12.25 25.47 7.54
C ILE A 15 12.53 26.77 6.76
N LYS A 16 12.69 27.91 7.45
CA LYS A 16 13.04 29.20 6.82
C LYS A 16 14.52 29.30 6.44
N ASP A 17 15.36 28.43 6.99
CA ASP A 17 16.82 28.46 6.80
C ASP A 17 17.28 27.60 5.62
N VAL A 18 16.37 27.07 4.79
CA VAL A 18 16.68 26.26 3.59
C VAL A 18 17.77 26.89 2.69
N PRO A 19 17.78 28.21 2.42
CA PRO A 19 18.85 28.81 1.62
C PRO A 19 20.24 28.76 2.27
N LEU A 20 20.31 28.58 3.60
CA LEU A 20 21.54 28.54 4.37
C LEU A 20 22.00 27.11 4.68
N VAL A 21 21.09 26.18 4.92
CA VAL A 21 21.42 24.81 5.38
C VAL A 21 20.89 23.70 4.48
N GLY A 22 20.19 24.02 3.40
CA GLY A 22 19.50 23.05 2.57
C GLY A 22 18.27 22.45 3.25
N GLY A 23 17.43 21.77 2.49
CA GLY A 23 16.11 21.39 2.99
C GLY A 23 16.12 20.21 3.98
N LYS A 24 17.08 19.28 3.90
CA LYS A 24 17.24 18.21 4.92
C LYS A 24 17.59 18.76 6.29
N ASN A 25 18.60 19.61 6.40
CA ASN A 25 18.97 20.21 7.69
C ASN A 25 17.87 21.11 8.23
N ALA A 26 17.23 21.90 7.36
CA ALA A 26 16.11 22.74 7.74
C ALA A 26 14.96 21.92 8.32
N SER A 27 14.61 20.79 7.68
CA SER A 27 13.60 19.85 8.17
C SER A 27 14.01 19.16 9.48
N LEU A 28 15.28 18.76 9.62
CA LEU A 28 15.81 18.19 10.86
C LEU A 28 15.70 19.16 12.04
N GLY A 29 16.10 20.41 11.85
CA GLY A 29 15.97 21.43 12.90
C GLY A 29 14.52 21.78 13.21
N GLU A 30 13.68 21.89 12.17
CA GLU A 30 12.23 22.10 12.31
C GLU A 30 11.59 21.01 13.21
N MET A 31 11.89 19.74 12.93
CA MET A 31 11.40 18.62 13.72
C MET A 31 11.99 18.62 15.14
N TYR A 32 13.30 18.82 15.28
CA TYR A 32 13.98 18.82 16.59
C TYR A 32 13.40 19.90 17.52
N ARG A 33 13.17 21.12 17.01
CA ARG A 33 12.64 22.25 17.79
C ARG A 33 11.17 22.10 18.14
N HIS A 34 10.35 21.65 17.19
CA HIS A 34 8.89 21.75 17.32
C HIS A 34 8.19 20.43 17.65
N LEU A 35 8.82 19.28 17.36
CA LEU A 35 8.18 17.97 17.50
C LEU A 35 8.75 17.11 18.63
N THR A 36 9.96 17.39 19.12
CA THR A 36 10.50 16.68 20.29
C THR A 36 9.67 16.89 21.54
N SER A 37 9.13 18.10 21.76
CA SER A 37 8.16 18.36 22.85
C SER A 37 6.82 17.64 22.67
N LYS A 38 6.50 17.22 21.44
CA LYS A 38 5.31 16.40 21.09
C LYS A 38 5.62 14.89 21.10
N GLY A 39 6.80 14.50 21.55
CA GLY A 39 7.22 13.11 21.71
C GLY A 39 7.90 12.47 20.49
N VAL A 40 8.11 13.21 19.39
CA VAL A 40 8.87 12.70 18.22
C VAL A 40 10.36 12.78 18.51
N GLN A 41 11.04 11.63 18.54
CA GLN A 41 12.48 11.60 18.83
C GLN A 41 13.31 11.80 17.56
N VAL A 42 14.18 12.81 17.56
CA VAL A 42 15.11 13.11 16.46
C VAL A 42 16.53 13.13 17.02
N PRO A 43 17.49 12.39 16.44
CA PRO A 43 18.88 12.45 16.89
C PRO A 43 19.45 13.85 16.66
N ASN A 44 20.13 14.39 17.68
CA ASN A 44 20.70 15.73 17.59
C ASN A 44 21.97 15.75 16.72
N GLY A 45 22.37 16.96 16.32
CA GLY A 45 23.49 17.19 15.44
C GLY A 45 23.63 18.67 15.10
N PHE A 46 24.44 18.94 14.08
CA PHE A 46 24.67 20.28 13.57
C PHE A 46 24.78 20.28 12.04
N ALA A 47 24.46 21.42 11.44
CA ALA A 47 24.63 21.72 10.04
C ALA A 47 25.91 22.52 9.82
N ILE A 48 26.70 22.12 8.82
CA ILE A 48 27.74 22.94 8.21
C ILE A 48 27.07 23.72 7.08
N THR A 49 27.05 25.04 7.17
CA THR A 49 26.21 25.91 6.32
C THR A 49 26.72 26.00 4.88
N ALA A 50 25.87 26.47 3.97
CA ALA A 50 26.26 26.83 2.60
C ALA A 50 27.36 27.91 2.58
N GLU A 51 27.43 28.77 3.60
CA GLU A 51 28.51 29.77 3.72
C GLU A 51 29.87 29.11 3.95
N ALA A 52 29.93 28.02 4.72
CA ALA A 52 31.16 27.25 4.90
C ALA A 52 31.68 26.68 3.57
N TYR A 53 30.76 26.20 2.72
CA TYR A 53 31.12 25.73 1.38
C TYR A 53 31.64 26.87 0.49
N ILE A 54 30.98 28.03 0.50
CA ILE A 54 31.43 29.22 -0.23
C ILE A 54 32.81 29.67 0.25
N HIS A 55 33.05 29.65 1.57
CA HIS A 55 34.34 29.98 2.18
C HIS A 55 35.44 29.04 1.72
N LEU A 56 35.20 27.73 1.73
CA LEU A 56 36.14 26.73 1.18
C LEU A 56 36.50 27.03 -0.29
N LEU A 57 35.52 27.34 -1.14
CA LEU A 57 35.79 27.63 -2.55
C LEU A 57 36.63 28.89 -2.77
N LYS A 58 36.38 29.93 -1.97
CA LYS A 58 37.04 31.25 -2.08
C LYS A 58 38.44 31.23 -1.48
N ASP A 59 38.58 30.75 -0.26
CA ASP A 59 39.84 30.77 0.49
C ASP A 59 40.87 29.81 -0.13
N ALA A 60 40.43 28.63 -0.59
CA ALA A 60 41.30 27.71 -1.33
C ALA A 60 41.58 28.16 -2.78
N GLY A 61 40.93 29.21 -3.27
CA GLY A 61 41.13 29.75 -4.63
C GLY A 61 40.74 28.80 -5.76
N ILE A 62 39.89 27.80 -5.49
CA ILE A 62 39.58 26.71 -6.43
C ILE A 62 38.44 27.02 -7.40
N GLU A 63 37.66 28.09 -7.18
CA GLU A 63 36.49 28.42 -8.01
C GLU A 63 36.84 28.56 -9.50
N GLY A 64 37.92 29.27 -9.83
CA GLY A 64 38.39 29.43 -11.21
C GLY A 64 38.82 28.11 -11.86
N ALA A 65 39.44 27.22 -11.09
CA ALA A 65 39.84 25.90 -11.57
C ALA A 65 38.62 25.01 -11.85
N ILE A 66 37.56 25.10 -11.03
CA ILE A 66 36.29 24.41 -11.24
C ILE A 66 35.61 24.92 -12.51
N ARG A 67 35.51 26.25 -12.71
CA ARG A 67 34.93 26.84 -13.92
C ARG A 67 35.64 26.33 -15.18
N LYS A 68 36.98 26.36 -15.19
CA LYS A 68 37.80 25.85 -16.29
C LYS A 68 37.63 24.34 -16.53
N ALA A 69 37.42 23.56 -15.47
CA ALA A 69 37.15 22.12 -15.60
C ALA A 69 35.79 21.83 -16.25
N LEU A 70 34.81 22.73 -16.09
CA LEU A 70 33.46 22.61 -16.66
C LEU A 70 33.30 23.27 -18.05
N GLU A 71 34.28 24.02 -18.55
CA GLU A 71 34.22 24.66 -19.89
C GLU A 71 34.06 23.65 -21.02
N GLY A 72 32.93 23.66 -21.74
CA GLY A 72 32.62 22.69 -22.79
C GLY A 72 32.14 21.33 -22.23
N LEU A 73 31.49 21.36 -21.07
CA LEU A 73 30.70 20.26 -20.54
C LEU A 73 29.55 19.94 -21.50
N ASP A 74 29.44 18.66 -21.85
CA ASP A 74 28.31 18.12 -22.60
C ASP A 74 27.69 16.98 -21.78
N THR A 75 26.50 17.22 -21.22
CA THR A 75 25.78 16.26 -20.39
C THR A 75 25.20 15.10 -21.19
N HIS A 76 25.10 15.22 -22.51
CA HIS A 76 24.64 14.15 -23.41
C HIS A 76 25.79 13.21 -23.80
N ASN A 77 27.04 13.58 -23.49
CA ASN A 77 28.22 12.76 -23.69
C ASN A 77 28.76 12.25 -22.35
N MET A 78 28.42 11.00 -22.01
CA MET A 78 28.81 10.38 -20.74
C MET A 78 30.32 10.40 -20.46
N LYS A 79 31.17 10.21 -21.49
CA LYS A 79 32.64 10.25 -21.29
C LYS A 79 33.12 11.66 -20.95
N ASN A 80 32.55 12.68 -21.59
CA ASN A 80 32.84 14.08 -21.28
C ASN A 80 32.39 14.44 -19.87
N LEU A 81 31.14 14.10 -19.52
CA LEU A 81 30.56 14.31 -18.20
C LEU A 81 31.41 13.68 -17.09
N GLN A 82 31.72 12.37 -17.20
CA GLN A 82 32.52 11.64 -16.21
C GLN A 82 33.92 12.23 -16.04
N ALA A 83 34.60 12.56 -17.15
CA ALA A 83 35.95 13.11 -17.09
C ALA A 83 35.98 14.47 -16.40
N ARG A 84 35.01 15.35 -16.70
CA ARG A 84 34.92 16.69 -16.11
C ARG A 84 34.44 16.66 -14.68
N GLY A 85 33.39 15.88 -14.38
CA GLY A 85 32.90 15.66 -13.02
C GLY A 85 34.01 15.15 -12.11
N LYS A 86 34.75 14.12 -12.55
CA LYS A 86 35.92 13.61 -11.81
C LYS A 86 36.97 14.70 -11.59
N LYS A 87 37.31 15.48 -12.62
CA LYS A 87 38.29 16.56 -12.51
C LYS A 87 37.89 17.61 -11.47
N VAL A 88 36.61 17.99 -11.42
CA VAL A 88 36.09 18.92 -10.41
C VAL A 88 36.16 18.30 -9.00
N ARG A 89 35.73 17.05 -8.84
CA ARG A 89 35.82 16.33 -7.56
C ARG A 89 37.26 16.26 -7.05
N ASP A 90 38.21 15.94 -7.93
CA ASP A 90 39.65 15.88 -7.59
C ASP A 90 40.21 17.24 -7.18
N ILE A 91 39.73 18.35 -7.77
CA ILE A 91 40.10 19.72 -7.36
C ILE A 91 39.62 19.99 -5.93
N ILE A 92 38.35 19.69 -5.63
CA ILE A 92 37.77 19.93 -4.30
C ILE A 92 38.45 19.05 -3.24
N LEU A 93 38.69 17.77 -3.52
CA LEU A 93 39.31 16.84 -2.57
C LEU A 93 40.78 17.17 -2.24
N LYS A 94 41.48 17.87 -3.14
CA LYS A 94 42.88 18.31 -2.94
C LYS A 94 43.00 19.71 -2.35
N ALA A 95 41.90 20.44 -2.26
CA ALA A 95 41.89 21.78 -1.67
C ALA A 95 42.18 21.68 -0.16
N PRO A 96 43.02 22.56 0.39
CA PRO A 96 43.20 22.63 1.83
C PRO A 96 41.91 23.14 2.48
N PHE A 97 41.58 22.57 3.64
CA PHE A 97 40.46 23.04 4.45
C PHE A 97 40.89 24.35 5.15
N PRO A 98 40.10 25.43 5.10
CA PRO A 98 40.43 26.66 5.82
C PRO A 98 40.55 26.39 7.33
N GLU A 99 41.63 26.88 7.97
CA GLU A 99 41.92 26.56 9.38
C GLU A 99 40.81 26.96 10.34
N ASP A 100 40.14 28.08 10.05
CA ASP A 100 39.04 28.59 10.86
C ASP A 100 37.80 27.69 10.75
N LEU A 101 37.47 27.24 9.55
CA LEU A 101 36.38 26.30 9.32
C LEU A 101 36.68 24.92 9.95
N GLU A 102 37.91 24.44 9.85
CA GLU A 102 38.34 23.20 10.50
C GLU A 102 38.14 23.28 12.02
N LYS A 103 38.63 24.36 12.64
CA LYS A 103 38.51 24.58 14.10
C LYS A 103 37.05 24.59 14.55
N GLU A 104 36.15 25.23 13.79
CA GLU A 104 34.71 25.25 14.11
C GLU A 104 34.04 23.87 13.99
N ILE A 105 34.34 23.10 12.93
CA ILE A 105 33.80 21.74 12.77
C ILE A 105 34.29 20.82 13.90
N VAL A 106 35.59 20.87 14.21
CA VAL A 106 36.16 20.07 15.29
C VAL A 106 35.56 20.47 16.64
N ALA A 107 35.40 21.76 16.92
CA ALA A 107 34.76 22.24 18.14
C ALA A 107 33.31 21.74 18.28
N ALA A 108 32.55 21.75 17.19
CA ALA A 108 31.18 21.23 17.16
C ALA A 108 31.13 19.71 17.41
N TYR A 109 32.05 18.95 16.81
CA TYR A 109 32.19 17.51 17.08
C TYR A 109 32.58 17.22 18.53
N ARG A 110 33.53 17.99 19.11
CA ARG A 110 33.88 17.88 20.54
C ARG A 110 32.69 18.22 21.45
N ARG A 111 31.80 19.13 21.05
CA ARG A 111 30.53 19.37 21.76
C ARG A 111 29.62 18.14 21.67
N MET A 112 29.54 17.46 20.53
CA MET A 112 28.81 16.18 20.43
C MET A 112 29.41 15.11 21.35
N GLU A 113 30.73 15.00 21.46
CA GLU A 113 31.38 14.05 22.38
C GLU A 113 31.04 14.33 23.85
N LYS A 114 30.89 15.61 24.23
CA LYS A 114 30.42 15.97 25.58
C LYS A 114 28.98 15.52 25.84
N ILE A 115 28.13 15.49 24.82
CA ILE A 115 26.71 15.11 24.93
C ILE A 115 26.55 13.60 24.92
N TYR A 116 27.27 12.90 24.03
CA TYR A 116 27.05 11.48 23.72
C TYR A 116 28.18 10.54 24.17
N GLY A 117 29.27 11.09 24.71
CA GLY A 117 30.47 10.34 25.09
C GLY A 117 31.60 10.43 24.06
N PRO A 118 32.81 10.00 24.45
CA PRO A 118 34.00 10.05 23.58
C PRO A 118 33.82 9.18 22.33
N ASP A 119 34.44 9.59 21.22
CA ASP A 119 34.42 8.85 19.94
C ASP A 119 32.99 8.62 19.39
N VAL A 120 32.14 9.64 19.54
CA VAL A 120 30.74 9.59 19.09
C VAL A 120 30.64 9.27 17.60
N ASP A 121 29.81 8.29 17.25
CA ASP A 121 29.54 7.92 15.87
C ASP A 121 28.49 8.82 15.23
N VAL A 122 28.83 9.39 14.07
CA VAL A 122 27.99 10.35 13.33
C VAL A 122 27.73 9.92 11.89
N ALA A 123 26.57 10.30 11.37
CA ALA A 123 26.24 10.32 9.96
C ALA A 123 26.61 11.69 9.39
N VAL A 124 27.28 11.70 8.25
CA VAL A 124 27.60 12.90 7.48
C VAL A 124 26.80 12.83 6.18
N ARG A 125 25.77 13.68 6.08
CA ARG A 125 24.83 13.68 4.95
C ARG A 125 24.86 15.01 4.22
N SER A 126 24.71 14.94 2.93
CA SER A 126 24.58 16.08 2.04
C SER A 126 23.15 16.67 2.10
N SER A 127 23.06 18.00 2.14
CA SER A 127 21.82 18.79 2.20
C SER A 127 21.94 20.00 1.27
N ALA A 128 21.53 19.88 0.01
CA ALA A 128 21.68 20.98 -0.95
C ALA A 128 20.57 22.04 -0.83
N THR A 129 20.90 23.28 -1.16
CA THR A 129 19.96 24.42 -1.08
C THR A 129 18.80 24.35 -2.08
N ALA A 130 18.91 23.51 -3.10
CA ALA A 130 17.90 23.29 -4.13
C ALA A 130 17.28 21.88 -4.11
N GLU A 131 17.59 21.06 -3.10
CA GLU A 131 17.23 19.62 -3.03
C GLU A 131 15.72 19.35 -2.94
N ASP A 132 14.96 20.30 -2.39
CA ASP A 132 13.54 20.14 -2.03
C ASP A 132 12.62 21.13 -2.77
N LEU A 133 12.96 21.52 -3.99
CA LEU A 133 12.08 22.36 -4.83
C LEU A 133 10.86 21.53 -5.32
N PRO A 134 9.65 22.13 -5.43
CA PRO A 134 8.41 21.40 -5.78
C PRO A 134 8.47 20.57 -7.07
N ASP A 135 9.29 21.01 -8.03
CA ASP A 135 9.47 20.38 -9.33
C ASP A 135 10.79 19.59 -9.45
N ALA A 136 11.52 19.40 -8.35
CA ALA A 136 12.84 18.77 -8.35
C ALA A 136 13.12 17.95 -7.07
N SER A 137 13.00 16.63 -7.18
CA SER A 137 13.42 15.66 -6.16
C SER A 137 14.86 15.22 -6.43
N PHE A 138 15.82 15.63 -5.60
CA PHE A 138 17.21 15.15 -5.67
C PHE A 138 17.42 13.81 -4.91
N ALA A 139 16.41 12.93 -4.89
CA ALA A 139 16.46 11.69 -4.12
C ALA A 139 17.66 10.79 -4.48
N GLY A 140 18.54 10.57 -3.51
CA GLY A 140 19.70 9.66 -3.61
C GLY A 140 20.84 10.16 -4.52
N GLN A 141 20.90 11.45 -4.88
CA GLN A 141 21.92 11.95 -5.83
C GLN A 141 23.29 12.20 -5.18
N GLN A 142 23.29 12.38 -3.86
CA GLN A 142 24.43 12.88 -3.10
C GLN A 142 24.85 11.87 -2.04
N GLU A 143 26.12 11.91 -1.67
CA GLU A 143 26.73 10.88 -0.84
C GLU A 143 26.35 11.03 0.64
N THR A 144 26.13 9.89 1.28
CA THR A 144 25.93 9.75 2.73
C THR A 144 27.02 8.85 3.30
N TYR A 145 27.64 9.31 4.38
CA TYR A 145 28.70 8.59 5.07
C TYR A 145 28.23 8.22 6.48
N LEU A 146 28.30 6.93 6.82
CA LEU A 146 27.75 6.39 8.06
C LEU A 146 28.84 5.86 8.98
N ASN A 147 28.60 5.90 10.31
CA ASN A 147 29.53 5.43 11.34
C ASN A 147 30.91 6.11 11.25
N ILE A 148 30.92 7.42 11.05
CA ILE A 148 32.13 8.24 11.06
C ILE A 148 32.49 8.57 12.51
N ARG A 149 33.77 8.45 12.84
CA ARG A 149 34.29 8.57 14.22
C ARG A 149 35.63 9.29 14.23
N GLY A 150 35.78 10.22 15.16
CA GLY A 150 36.96 11.05 15.32
C GLY A 150 36.97 12.28 14.38
N PRO A 151 37.65 13.37 14.78
CA PRO A 151 37.69 14.61 14.00
C PRO A 151 38.27 14.47 12.59
N GLU A 152 39.35 13.69 12.43
CA GLU A 152 40.02 13.52 11.12
C GLU A 152 39.10 12.86 10.09
N MET A 153 38.43 11.77 10.48
CA MET A 153 37.49 11.08 9.58
C MET A 153 36.24 11.92 9.30
N LEU A 154 35.82 12.77 10.24
CA LEU A 154 34.74 13.73 10.02
C LEU A 154 35.12 14.76 8.95
N LEU A 155 36.30 15.36 9.03
CA LEU A 155 36.79 16.33 8.06
C LEU A 155 36.91 15.71 6.66
N ASP A 156 37.49 14.51 6.56
CA ASP A 156 37.57 13.73 5.33
C ASP A 156 36.18 13.42 4.73
N ALA A 157 35.22 13.00 5.57
CA ALA A 157 33.85 12.79 5.14
C ALA A 157 33.17 14.09 4.67
N CYS A 158 33.43 15.22 5.34
CA CYS A 158 32.90 16.53 4.94
C CYS A 158 33.47 16.96 3.57
N HIS A 159 34.77 16.77 3.36
CA HIS A 159 35.41 17.04 2.07
C HIS A 159 34.81 16.23 0.92
N ARG A 160 34.63 14.92 1.12
CA ARG A 160 33.96 14.09 0.12
C ARG A 160 32.52 14.52 -0.12
N CYS A 161 31.79 14.88 0.94
CA CYS A 161 30.44 15.38 0.84
C CYS A 161 30.38 16.66 -0.03
N PHE A 162 31.26 17.64 0.20
CA PHE A 162 31.38 18.83 -0.66
C PHE A 162 31.72 18.50 -2.11
N ALA A 163 32.61 17.53 -2.35
CA ALA A 163 32.91 17.06 -3.70
C ALA A 163 31.70 16.39 -4.37
N SER A 164 30.81 15.75 -3.60
CA SER A 164 29.61 15.06 -4.12
C SER A 164 28.60 15.99 -4.79
N LEU A 165 28.68 17.31 -4.58
CA LEU A 165 27.89 18.27 -5.35
C LEU A 165 28.18 18.17 -6.87
N PHE A 166 29.36 17.69 -7.24
CA PHE A 166 29.80 17.49 -8.62
C PHE A 166 29.92 16.00 -8.98
N THR A 167 29.06 15.13 -8.42
CA THR A 167 28.81 13.82 -9.05
C THR A 167 28.25 14.02 -10.45
N ASP A 168 28.48 13.02 -11.30
CA ASP A 168 28.09 13.08 -12.71
C ASP A 168 26.56 13.26 -12.83
N ARG A 169 25.80 12.58 -11.96
CA ARG A 169 24.35 12.74 -11.78
C ARG A 169 23.96 14.18 -11.41
N ALA A 170 24.57 14.74 -10.37
CA ALA A 170 24.20 16.07 -9.87
C ALA A 170 24.50 17.18 -10.90
N ILE A 171 25.57 17.02 -11.70
CA ILE A 171 25.90 17.91 -12.82
C ILE A 171 24.83 17.80 -13.92
N SER A 172 24.53 16.59 -14.39
CA SER A 172 23.53 16.37 -15.44
C SER A 172 22.16 16.92 -15.06
N TYR A 173 21.72 16.64 -13.83
CA TYR A 173 20.43 17.09 -13.33
C TYR A 173 20.29 18.61 -13.28
N ARG A 174 21.31 19.31 -12.76
CA ARG A 174 21.31 20.78 -12.72
C ARG A 174 21.24 21.38 -14.12
N HIS A 175 21.98 20.82 -15.07
CA HIS A 175 21.94 21.24 -16.46
C HIS A 175 20.56 21.04 -17.09
N ASP A 176 19.94 19.86 -16.91
CA ASP A 176 18.61 19.55 -17.44
C ASP A 176 17.50 20.45 -16.90
N LYS A 177 17.62 20.87 -15.64
CA LYS A 177 16.68 21.80 -14.99
C LYS A 177 17.02 23.28 -15.24
N GLY A 178 18.12 23.57 -15.94
CA GLY A 178 18.56 24.94 -16.24
C GLY A 178 19.16 25.69 -15.06
N PHE A 179 19.61 25.00 -14.00
CA PHE A 179 20.30 25.63 -12.87
C PHE A 179 21.79 25.82 -13.16
N GLY A 180 22.32 27.02 -12.88
CA GLY A 180 23.76 27.25 -12.95
C GLY A 180 24.51 26.42 -11.92
N HIS A 181 25.67 25.90 -12.28
CA HIS A 181 26.48 25.03 -11.39
C HIS A 181 27.04 25.75 -10.15
N PHE A 182 26.94 27.09 -10.10
CA PHE A 182 27.36 27.93 -8.98
C PHE A 182 26.17 28.59 -8.25
N ASP A 183 24.94 28.30 -8.67
CA ASP A 183 23.72 28.83 -8.05
C ASP A 183 23.16 27.90 -6.96
N VAL A 184 23.73 26.70 -6.85
CA VAL A 184 23.38 25.67 -5.86
C VAL A 184 24.56 25.46 -4.93
N TYR A 185 24.32 25.62 -3.63
CA TYR A 185 25.32 25.40 -2.60
C TYR A 185 24.99 24.13 -1.81
N LEU A 186 26.03 23.53 -1.22
CA LEU A 186 25.87 22.35 -0.38
C LEU A 186 26.05 22.71 1.09
N SER A 187 25.12 22.27 1.92
CA SER A 187 25.28 22.15 3.36
C SER A 187 25.45 20.69 3.74
N ILE A 188 26.07 20.43 4.89
CA ILE A 188 26.32 19.08 5.40
C ILE A 188 25.61 18.93 6.74
N ALA A 189 24.82 17.87 6.89
CA ALA A 189 24.27 17.41 8.15
C ALA A 189 25.26 16.50 8.86
N VAL A 190 25.67 16.84 10.08
CA VAL A 190 26.42 15.96 10.97
C VAL A 190 25.49 15.56 12.11
N GLN A 191 24.97 14.32 12.05
CA GLN A 191 23.94 13.84 12.97
C GLN A 191 24.43 12.64 13.78
N LYS A 192 24.05 12.54 15.06
CA LYS A 192 24.31 11.34 15.87
C LYS A 192 23.72 10.10 15.20
N MET A 193 24.53 9.05 15.04
CA MET A 193 24.04 7.77 14.54
C MET A 193 23.11 7.07 15.55
N VAL A 194 22.06 6.45 15.02
CA VAL A 194 21.19 5.52 15.75
C VAL A 194 21.71 4.10 15.54
N ARG A 195 21.77 3.27 16.59
CA ARG A 195 22.37 1.91 16.55
C ARG A 195 21.51 0.86 15.86
N SER A 196 20.86 1.21 14.74
CA SER A 196 20.05 0.28 13.96
C SER A 196 20.87 -0.79 13.24
N ASP A 197 22.21 -0.65 13.18
CA ASP A 197 23.14 -1.71 12.79
C ASP A 197 22.92 -3.01 13.58
N SER A 198 22.45 -2.89 14.82
CA SER A 198 22.14 -3.98 15.75
C SER A 198 20.65 -4.25 15.92
N ALA A 199 19.79 -3.51 15.21
CA ALA A 199 18.34 -3.61 15.25
C ALA A 199 17.76 -3.42 13.83
N SER A 200 16.82 -2.50 13.66
CA SER A 200 16.07 -2.30 12.42
C SER A 200 15.91 -0.82 12.07
N SER A 201 15.65 -0.55 10.81
CA SER A 201 15.34 0.78 10.29
C SER A 201 14.51 0.68 9.01
N GLY A 202 13.98 1.78 8.54
CA GLY A 202 13.22 1.81 7.30
C GLY A 202 12.63 3.18 6.97
N VAL A 203 11.62 3.15 6.11
CA VAL A 203 10.96 4.34 5.57
C VAL A 203 9.47 4.22 5.80
N MET A 204 8.80 5.33 6.08
CA MET A 204 7.35 5.43 6.17
C MET A 204 6.81 6.62 5.39
N PHE A 205 5.64 6.42 4.80
CA PHE A 205 4.91 7.42 4.05
C PHE A 205 3.59 7.68 4.77
N THR A 206 3.17 8.94 4.85
CA THR A 206 1.88 9.29 5.46
C THR A 206 0.71 9.08 4.49
N MET A 207 0.88 8.25 3.47
CA MET A 207 -0.18 7.85 2.55
C MET A 207 0.23 6.54 1.86
N ASP A 208 -0.73 5.88 1.22
CA ASP A 208 -0.40 4.81 0.27
C ASP A 208 0.23 5.40 -0.99
N THR A 209 1.50 5.08 -1.20
CA THR A 209 2.28 5.55 -2.35
C THR A 209 1.84 4.98 -3.69
N GLU A 210 0.93 4.00 -3.72
CA GLU A 210 0.43 3.41 -4.97
C GLU A 210 -0.88 4.04 -5.42
N SER A 211 -1.89 3.94 -4.57
CA SER A 211 -3.24 4.44 -4.88
C SER A 211 -3.38 5.93 -4.62
N GLY A 212 -2.52 6.55 -3.80
CA GLY A 212 -2.73 7.91 -3.34
C GLY A 212 -3.63 8.02 -2.10
N PHE A 213 -4.06 6.89 -1.52
CA PHE A 213 -4.98 6.89 -0.37
C PHE A 213 -4.32 7.50 0.88
N ASP A 214 -4.83 8.64 1.32
CA ASP A 214 -4.23 9.51 2.32
C ASP A 214 -4.62 9.18 3.77
N LYS A 215 -5.51 8.21 4.00
CA LYS A 215 -5.97 7.83 5.35
C LYS A 215 -5.15 6.72 6.00
N VAL A 216 -3.98 6.38 5.44
CA VAL A 216 -3.09 5.34 5.99
C VAL A 216 -1.67 5.85 6.14
N VAL A 217 -0.92 5.26 7.06
CA VAL A 217 0.54 5.34 7.10
C VAL A 217 1.09 4.02 6.57
N TYR A 218 1.89 4.09 5.51
CA TYR A 218 2.62 2.96 4.97
C TYR A 218 4.00 2.91 5.60
N ILE A 219 4.35 1.82 6.29
CA ILE A 219 5.63 1.67 7.00
C ILE A 219 6.37 0.48 6.41
N THR A 220 7.65 0.67 6.12
CA THR A 220 8.56 -0.40 5.68
C THR A 220 9.73 -0.53 6.65
N GLY A 221 10.29 -1.73 6.80
CA GLY A 221 11.45 -1.96 7.66
C GLY A 221 12.31 -3.17 7.30
N ALA A 222 13.61 -3.06 7.54
CA ALA A 222 14.57 -4.16 7.43
C ALA A 222 15.56 -4.14 8.59
N TRP A 223 16.34 -5.22 8.74
CA TRP A 223 17.42 -5.30 9.72
C TRP A 223 18.63 -4.45 9.28
N GLY A 224 19.33 -3.84 10.24
CA GLY A 224 20.51 -3.02 9.99
C GLY A 224 20.20 -1.55 9.71
N LEU A 225 21.19 -0.84 9.15
CA LEU A 225 21.09 0.57 8.74
C LEU A 225 20.15 0.77 7.54
N GLY A 226 19.49 1.94 7.49
CA GLY A 226 18.35 2.21 6.60
C GLY A 226 18.69 2.34 5.12
N GLU A 227 19.97 2.53 4.81
CA GLU A 227 20.48 2.72 3.44
C GLU A 227 20.00 1.62 2.48
N ASN A 228 19.96 0.36 2.93
CA ASN A 228 19.49 -0.75 2.10
C ASN A 228 18.00 -0.65 1.75
N VAL A 229 17.16 -0.05 2.60
CA VAL A 229 15.73 0.14 2.36
C VAL A 229 15.50 1.33 1.43
N VAL A 230 16.19 2.45 1.69
CA VAL A 230 16.13 3.68 0.88
C VAL A 230 16.60 3.42 -0.56
N GLN A 231 17.69 2.67 -0.74
CA GLN A 231 18.19 2.30 -2.06
C GLN A 231 17.37 1.17 -2.72
N GLY A 232 16.40 0.57 -2.01
CA GLY A 232 15.68 -0.60 -2.49
C GLY A 232 16.56 -1.84 -2.67
N ALA A 233 17.68 -1.88 -1.97
CA ALA A 233 18.65 -2.97 -2.07
C ALA A 233 18.13 -4.26 -1.39
N VAL A 234 17.13 -4.16 -0.53
CA VAL A 234 16.49 -5.27 0.21
C VAL A 234 14.97 -5.22 0.06
N ASN A 235 14.31 -6.38 0.16
CA ASN A 235 12.85 -6.49 0.30
C ASN A 235 12.46 -6.37 1.79
N PRO A 236 11.93 -5.21 2.24
CA PRO A 236 11.60 -4.99 3.64
C PRO A 236 10.27 -5.65 4.04
N ASP A 237 10.02 -5.74 5.34
CA ASP A 237 8.67 -5.90 5.87
C ASP A 237 7.83 -4.68 5.51
N GLU A 238 6.52 -4.89 5.35
CA GLU A 238 5.58 -3.85 4.94
C GLU A 238 4.36 -3.86 5.85
N PHE A 239 3.90 -2.67 6.24
CA PHE A 239 2.80 -2.49 7.19
C PHE A 239 1.93 -1.31 6.77
N TYR A 240 0.62 -1.42 7.02
CA TYR A 240 -0.32 -0.31 6.89
C TYR A 240 -1.02 -0.06 8.22
N VAL A 241 -1.07 1.20 8.64
CA VAL A 241 -1.80 1.65 9.84
C VAL A 241 -2.83 2.69 9.43
N PHE A 242 -4.10 2.48 9.80
CA PHE A 242 -5.19 3.38 9.43
C PHE A 242 -5.26 4.59 10.36
N LYS A 243 -5.19 5.81 9.82
CA LYS A 243 -5.10 7.04 10.62
C LYS A 243 -6.38 7.36 11.41
N PRO A 244 -7.59 7.31 10.84
CA PRO A 244 -8.79 7.79 11.53
C PRO A 244 -9.06 7.11 12.88
N THR A 245 -8.90 5.78 12.97
CA THR A 245 -9.10 5.06 14.24
C THR A 245 -7.85 5.06 15.13
N LEU A 246 -6.65 5.28 14.56
CA LEU A 246 -5.43 5.53 15.33
C LEU A 246 -5.57 6.81 16.18
N GLU A 247 -6.17 7.85 15.62
CA GLU A 247 -6.40 9.13 16.29
C GLU A 247 -7.39 9.03 17.46
N THR A 248 -8.32 8.07 17.41
CA THR A 248 -9.26 7.79 18.52
C THR A 248 -8.72 6.75 19.51
N GLY A 249 -7.45 6.37 19.41
CA GLY A 249 -6.76 5.52 20.38
C GLY A 249 -6.81 4.02 20.10
N HIS A 250 -7.38 3.58 18.97
CA HIS A 250 -7.35 2.18 18.56
C HIS A 250 -5.98 1.76 18.03
N ARG A 251 -5.85 0.47 17.70
CA ARG A 251 -4.61 -0.15 17.19
C ARG A 251 -4.78 -0.69 15.77
N PRO A 252 -5.04 0.15 14.76
CA PRO A 252 -5.50 -0.31 13.46
C PRO A 252 -4.37 -0.68 12.50
N VAL A 253 -3.62 -1.74 12.83
CA VAL A 253 -2.68 -2.33 11.88
C VAL A 253 -3.46 -3.18 10.88
N VAL A 254 -3.82 -2.57 9.75
CA VAL A 254 -4.73 -3.17 8.76
C VAL A 254 -4.02 -4.12 7.78
N SER A 255 -2.69 -4.15 7.76
CA SER A 255 -1.93 -5.12 6.95
C SER A 255 -0.52 -5.29 7.50
N LYS A 256 -0.03 -6.53 7.48
CA LYS A 256 1.37 -6.88 7.74
C LYS A 256 1.85 -7.88 6.69
N ARG A 257 2.97 -7.60 6.04
CA ARG A 257 3.60 -8.49 5.08
C ARG A 257 5.06 -8.68 5.42
N LEU A 258 5.46 -9.94 5.54
CA LEU A 258 6.84 -10.30 5.86
C LEU A 258 7.71 -10.14 4.61
N GLY A 259 8.76 -9.36 4.73
CA GLY A 259 9.80 -9.20 3.71
C GLY A 259 10.86 -10.30 3.80
N LEU A 260 11.53 -10.55 2.67
CA LEU A 260 12.62 -11.53 2.60
C LEU A 260 13.84 -11.08 3.42
N LYS A 261 14.05 -9.77 3.58
CA LYS A 261 15.09 -9.15 4.41
C LYS A 261 16.48 -9.77 4.21
N GLN A 262 16.87 -10.06 2.97
CA GLN A 262 17.99 -10.96 2.66
C GLN A 262 19.37 -10.51 3.17
N LYS A 263 19.57 -9.20 3.33
CA LYS A 263 20.82 -8.59 3.79
C LYS A 263 20.54 -7.44 4.75
N LYS A 264 21.53 -7.16 5.59
CA LYS A 264 21.54 -6.04 6.54
C LYS A 264 22.88 -5.31 6.48
N MET A 265 22.85 -3.99 6.63
CA MET A 265 24.06 -3.18 6.72
C MET A 265 24.43 -2.99 8.19
N VAL A 266 25.68 -3.29 8.54
CA VAL A 266 26.19 -3.25 9.92
C VAL A 266 27.50 -2.49 10.01
N TYR A 267 27.88 -2.08 11.21
CA TYR A 267 29.16 -1.41 11.46
C TYR A 267 30.34 -2.35 11.23
N THR A 268 31.49 -1.76 10.90
CA THR A 268 32.79 -2.44 10.95
C THR A 268 33.72 -1.73 11.93
N LYS A 269 34.85 -2.38 12.23
CA LYS A 269 35.93 -1.78 13.02
C LYS A 269 36.94 -1.01 12.16
N ASN A 270 36.81 -1.03 10.82
CA ASN A 270 37.74 -0.37 9.91
C ASN A 270 37.23 1.05 9.60
N PRO A 271 37.94 2.12 10.03
CA PRO A 271 37.51 3.50 9.78
C PRO A 271 37.39 3.86 8.30
N ARG A 272 38.18 3.23 7.42
CA ARG A 272 38.13 3.45 5.97
C ARG A 272 36.97 2.72 5.28
N ARG A 273 36.35 1.76 5.97
CA ARG A 273 35.17 1.04 5.48
C ARG A 273 34.18 0.87 6.64
N PRO A 274 33.58 1.96 7.12
CA PRO A 274 32.90 2.01 8.41
C PRO A 274 31.64 1.15 8.48
N VAL A 275 31.10 0.74 7.33
CA VAL A 275 29.92 -0.13 7.20
C VAL A 275 30.15 -1.26 6.19
N THR A 276 29.45 -2.38 6.37
CA THR A 276 29.44 -3.50 5.42
C THR A 276 28.09 -4.20 5.40
N ASN A 277 27.76 -4.80 4.25
CA ASN A 277 26.58 -5.65 4.11
C ASN A 277 26.88 -7.08 4.56
N LYS A 278 25.96 -7.66 5.33
CA LYS A 278 25.97 -9.07 5.73
C LYS A 278 24.66 -9.73 5.36
N VAL A 279 24.72 -11.03 5.08
CA VAL A 279 23.53 -11.86 4.90
C VAL A 279 22.82 -12.00 6.25
N THR A 280 21.51 -11.83 6.28
CA THR A 280 20.70 -12.06 7.49
C THR A 280 20.53 -13.55 7.75
N THR A 281 20.44 -13.92 9.02
CA THR A 281 20.13 -15.29 9.44
C THR A 281 18.68 -15.68 9.13
N GLN A 282 18.39 -16.98 9.07
CA GLN A 282 17.01 -17.45 8.83
C GLN A 282 16.05 -16.99 9.94
N ALA A 283 16.51 -16.96 11.19
CA ALA A 283 15.70 -16.50 12.32
C ALA A 283 15.29 -15.02 12.20
N GLU A 284 16.16 -14.18 11.63
CA GLU A 284 15.87 -12.77 11.33
C GLU A 284 14.90 -12.62 10.17
N ARG A 285 15.04 -13.43 9.11
CA ARG A 285 14.13 -13.39 7.95
C ARG A 285 12.70 -13.78 8.33
N ASN A 286 12.56 -14.76 9.21
CA ASN A 286 11.29 -15.36 9.61
C ASN A 286 10.50 -14.53 10.65
N ARG A 287 10.93 -13.32 10.99
CA ARG A 287 10.28 -12.44 11.97
C ARG A 287 10.10 -11.03 11.45
N PHE A 288 9.06 -10.36 11.92
CA PHE A 288 8.88 -8.94 11.69
C PHE A 288 9.95 -8.12 12.43
N VAL A 289 10.42 -7.06 11.79
CA VAL A 289 11.43 -6.12 12.32
C VAL A 289 10.89 -5.16 13.38
N LEU A 290 9.57 -5.07 13.48
CA LEU A 290 8.83 -4.19 14.38
C LEU A 290 7.75 -4.99 15.11
N SER A 291 7.56 -4.64 16.38
CA SER A 291 6.39 -5.03 17.16
C SER A 291 5.20 -4.10 16.89
N ASP A 292 4.01 -4.52 17.28
CA ASP A 292 2.79 -3.74 17.10
C ASP A 292 2.83 -2.39 17.85
N ASP A 293 3.42 -2.34 19.03
CA ASP A 293 3.58 -1.08 19.79
C ASP A 293 4.52 -0.10 19.08
N GLU A 294 5.58 -0.60 18.47
CA GLU A 294 6.51 0.20 17.68
C GLU A 294 5.83 0.71 16.40
N LEU A 295 5.03 -0.11 15.72
CA LEU A 295 4.24 0.31 14.56
C LEU A 295 3.27 1.43 14.89
N ILE A 296 2.53 1.29 16.00
CA ILE A 296 1.58 2.31 16.47
C ILE A 296 2.32 3.61 16.85
N THR A 297 3.51 3.51 17.45
CA THR A 297 4.33 4.67 17.80
C THR A 297 4.81 5.41 16.55
N LEU A 298 5.38 4.69 15.57
CA LEU A 298 5.82 5.26 14.29
C LEU A 298 4.66 5.91 13.54
N ALA A 299 3.50 5.24 13.46
CA ALA A 299 2.32 5.80 12.80
C ALA A 299 1.81 7.08 13.48
N LYS A 300 1.84 7.15 14.82
CA LYS A 300 1.50 8.37 15.57
C LYS A 300 2.48 9.50 15.26
N TRP A 301 3.78 9.22 15.23
CA TRP A 301 4.79 10.22 14.85
C TRP A 301 4.62 10.70 13.41
N ALA A 302 4.34 9.78 12.48
CA ALA A 302 4.05 10.12 11.09
C ALA A 302 2.86 11.10 10.97
N CYS A 303 1.76 10.85 11.69
CA CYS A 303 0.61 11.76 11.72
C CYS A 303 0.93 13.12 12.38
N ILE A 304 1.79 13.15 13.42
CA ILE A 304 2.24 14.40 14.04
C ILE A 304 3.06 15.23 13.05
N ILE A 305 3.98 14.58 12.33
CA ILE A 305 4.83 15.22 11.32
C ILE A 305 3.98 15.74 10.16
N GLU A 306 3.09 14.93 9.61
CA GLU A 306 2.16 15.34 8.53
C GLU A 306 1.33 16.57 8.91
N ARG A 307 0.73 16.58 10.10
CA ARG A 307 -0.07 17.73 10.57
C ARG A 307 0.78 18.98 10.77
N HIS A 308 2.04 18.84 11.15
CA HIS A 308 2.96 19.99 11.30
C HIS A 308 3.30 20.62 9.95
N TYR A 309 3.56 19.80 8.92
CA TYR A 309 3.91 20.29 7.59
C TYR A 309 2.71 20.58 6.69
N GLY A 310 1.51 20.10 7.06
CA GLY A 310 0.26 20.32 6.33
C GLY A 310 0.20 19.62 4.96
N LYS A 311 1.00 18.56 4.76
CA LYS A 311 1.13 17.83 3.50
C LYS A 311 1.63 16.41 3.75
N ALA A 312 1.45 15.51 2.79
CA ALA A 312 1.95 14.15 2.86
C ALA A 312 3.49 14.13 2.96
N MET A 313 4.04 13.17 3.72
CA MET A 313 5.45 13.12 4.08
C MET A 313 6.06 11.74 3.80
N ASP A 314 7.31 11.76 3.34
CA ASP A 314 8.28 10.66 3.27
C ASP A 314 9.25 10.79 4.46
N ILE A 315 9.31 9.78 5.32
CA ILE A 315 9.96 9.84 6.62
C ILE A 315 10.86 8.60 6.82
N GLU A 316 12.12 8.82 7.16
CA GLU A 316 13.05 7.76 7.52
C GLU A 316 13.10 7.57 9.04
N TRP A 317 13.13 6.32 9.48
CA TRP A 317 13.16 5.95 10.90
C TRP A 317 14.21 4.90 11.20
N ALA A 318 14.70 4.88 12.44
CA ALA A 318 15.68 3.91 12.93
C ALA A 318 15.41 3.51 14.38
N LYS A 319 15.63 2.23 14.71
CA LYS A 319 15.58 1.71 16.07
C LYS A 319 16.98 1.63 16.68
N ASP A 320 17.15 2.17 17.88
CA ASP A 320 18.44 2.29 18.55
C ASP A 320 18.82 1.02 19.33
N GLY A 321 19.23 -0.02 18.60
CA GLY A 321 19.66 -1.29 19.17
C GLY A 321 18.56 -2.06 19.92
N ASP A 322 18.97 -2.97 20.80
CA ASP A 322 18.06 -3.88 21.51
C ASP A 322 17.61 -3.35 22.88
N GLY A 323 18.17 -2.22 23.33
CA GLY A 323 17.90 -1.61 24.64
C GLY A 323 18.43 -2.41 25.83
N LYS A 324 19.20 -3.48 25.60
CA LYS A 324 19.76 -4.35 26.63
C LYS A 324 21.29 -4.38 26.58
N LYS A 325 21.83 -4.61 25.39
CA LYS A 325 23.26 -4.70 25.11
C LYS A 325 23.76 -3.48 24.35
N VAL A 326 22.94 -2.95 23.45
CA VAL A 326 23.30 -1.84 22.57
C VAL A 326 22.13 -0.88 22.43
N GLY A 327 22.44 0.42 22.54
CA GLY A 327 21.48 1.50 22.36
C GLY A 327 20.38 1.50 23.43
N THR A 328 19.40 2.37 23.23
CA THR A 328 18.27 2.60 24.14
C THR A 328 17.09 1.67 23.89
N GLY A 329 17.03 1.02 22.73
CA GLY A 329 15.86 0.29 22.24
C GLY A 329 14.75 1.20 21.71
N GLY A 330 14.92 2.52 21.79
CA GLY A 330 13.96 3.53 21.32
C GLY A 330 13.93 3.68 19.80
N LEU A 331 12.86 4.28 19.29
CA LEU A 331 12.69 4.64 17.89
C LEU A 331 13.11 6.10 17.69
N PHE A 332 13.61 6.42 16.50
CA PHE A 332 14.04 7.75 16.11
C PHE A 332 13.62 8.06 14.68
N ILE A 333 13.22 9.30 14.42
CA ILE A 333 13.06 9.85 13.07
C ILE A 333 14.39 10.47 12.66
N VAL A 334 14.96 9.96 11.56
CA VAL A 334 16.30 10.37 11.09
C VAL A 334 16.24 11.34 9.92
N GLN A 335 15.10 11.42 9.22
CA GLN A 335 14.84 12.37 8.15
C GLN A 335 13.33 12.46 7.89
N ALA A 336 12.84 13.62 7.44
CA ALA A 336 11.49 13.77 6.90
C ALA A 336 11.49 14.80 5.78
N ARG A 337 10.72 14.56 4.73
CA ARG A 337 10.53 15.49 3.61
C ARG A 337 9.12 15.33 3.00
N PRO A 338 8.62 16.32 2.24
CA PRO A 338 7.34 16.18 1.54
C PRO A 338 7.33 15.01 0.56
N GLU A 339 6.19 14.33 0.43
CA GLU A 339 5.89 13.40 -0.67
C GLU A 339 5.45 14.23 -1.89
N THR A 340 6.06 14.00 -3.05
CA THR A 340 5.88 14.86 -4.24
C THR A 340 5.17 14.17 -5.41
N VAL A 341 5.08 12.84 -5.44
CA VAL A 341 4.52 12.08 -6.57
C VAL A 341 3.02 12.30 -6.71
N HIS A 342 2.25 12.13 -5.64
CA HIS A 342 0.79 12.25 -5.73
C HIS A 342 0.32 13.70 -5.65
N SER A 343 1.17 14.61 -5.16
CA SER A 343 0.86 16.04 -5.08
C SER A 343 0.58 16.69 -6.45
N GLN A 344 1.03 16.08 -7.55
CA GLN A 344 0.89 16.57 -8.92
C GLN A 344 -0.23 15.89 -9.74
N ARG A 345 -0.92 14.88 -9.20
CA ARG A 345 -1.99 14.17 -9.93
C ARG A 345 -3.31 14.96 -9.91
N ASP A 346 -3.95 15.07 -11.07
CA ASP A 346 -5.32 15.60 -11.18
C ASP A 346 -6.31 14.54 -10.66
N THR A 347 -6.85 14.76 -9.46
CA THR A 347 -7.83 13.88 -8.80
C THR A 347 -9.23 13.98 -9.42
N SER A 348 -9.44 14.87 -10.39
CA SER A 348 -10.72 15.02 -11.09
C SER A 348 -11.05 13.84 -12.00
N PHE A 349 -10.03 13.07 -12.42
CA PHE A 349 -10.19 11.97 -13.35
C PHE A 349 -9.68 10.65 -12.77
N TYR A 350 -10.44 9.59 -13.00
CA TYR A 350 -10.03 8.22 -12.68
C TYR A 350 -9.71 7.47 -13.98
N GLU A 351 -8.46 7.02 -14.12
CA GLU A 351 -8.00 6.25 -15.27
C GLU A 351 -7.81 4.78 -14.87
N THR A 352 -8.49 3.87 -15.57
CA THR A 352 -8.34 2.42 -15.40
C THR A 352 -7.75 1.80 -16.66
N TYR A 353 -6.71 0.99 -16.49
CA TYR A 353 -6.11 0.21 -17.56
C TYR A 353 -6.66 -1.21 -17.47
N VAL A 354 -7.33 -1.68 -18.52
CA VAL A 354 -7.93 -3.02 -18.56
C VAL A 354 -7.28 -3.84 -19.65
N LEU A 355 -6.58 -4.90 -19.26
CA LEU A 355 -6.03 -5.88 -20.19
C LEU A 355 -7.19 -6.69 -20.80
N LYS A 356 -7.25 -6.77 -22.13
CA LYS A 356 -8.34 -7.43 -22.87
C LYS A 356 -7.98 -8.83 -23.35
N GLU A 357 -6.71 -9.19 -23.25
CA GLU A 357 -6.16 -10.45 -23.72
C GLU A 357 -5.37 -11.11 -22.59
N SER A 358 -5.40 -12.45 -22.54
CA SER A 358 -4.54 -13.21 -21.64
C SER A 358 -3.28 -13.65 -22.40
N GLY A 359 -2.14 -13.68 -21.73
CA GLY A 359 -0.87 -14.09 -22.30
C GLY A 359 -0.07 -14.97 -21.34
N LYS A 360 0.99 -15.60 -21.87
CA LYS A 360 1.92 -16.36 -21.03
C LYS A 360 2.71 -15.40 -20.13
N VAL A 361 2.67 -15.63 -18.82
CA VAL A 361 3.47 -14.86 -17.86
C VAL A 361 4.93 -15.29 -17.95
N LEU A 362 5.81 -14.32 -18.20
CA LEU A 362 7.26 -14.50 -18.24
C LEU A 362 7.90 -14.26 -16.88
N ALA A 363 7.48 -13.20 -16.18
CA ALA A 363 7.97 -12.85 -14.86
C ALA A 363 6.86 -12.18 -14.04
N THR A 364 6.92 -12.34 -12.73
CA THR A 364 6.04 -11.67 -11.76
C THR A 364 6.89 -10.93 -10.75
N GLY A 365 6.39 -9.83 -10.20
CA GLY A 365 7.05 -9.04 -9.16
C GLY A 365 6.07 -8.12 -8.48
N LYS A 366 6.54 -7.11 -7.75
CA LYS A 366 5.68 -6.08 -7.16
C LYS A 366 5.33 -5.03 -8.20
N ALA A 367 4.04 -4.77 -8.37
CA ALA A 367 3.54 -3.69 -9.23
C ALA A 367 3.93 -2.33 -8.64
N VAL A 368 4.21 -1.37 -9.50
CA VAL A 368 4.42 0.03 -9.17
C VAL A 368 3.48 0.87 -10.05
N GLY A 369 2.44 1.41 -9.42
CA GLY A 369 1.35 2.08 -10.11
C GLY A 369 0.30 1.10 -10.66
N SER A 370 -0.60 1.59 -11.51
CA SER A 370 -1.76 0.84 -12.03
C SER A 370 -1.83 0.78 -13.56
N LYS A 371 -0.78 1.23 -14.24
CA LYS A 371 -0.75 1.34 -15.71
C LYS A 371 -0.31 0.05 -16.38
N ILE A 372 -0.57 -0.05 -17.68
CA ILE A 372 -0.03 -1.09 -18.56
C ILE A 372 0.89 -0.42 -19.58
N GLY A 373 2.07 -1.00 -19.78
CA GLY A 373 3.06 -0.56 -20.76
C GLY A 373 3.47 -1.72 -21.64
N GLN A 374 3.84 -1.46 -22.89
CA GLN A 374 4.22 -2.52 -23.83
C GLN A 374 5.32 -2.05 -24.78
N GLY A 375 6.18 -2.99 -25.19
CA GLY A 375 7.29 -2.69 -26.08
C GLY A 375 8.21 -3.87 -26.31
N ARG A 376 9.33 -3.63 -26.98
CA ARG A 376 10.42 -4.62 -27.07
C ARG A 376 11.25 -4.54 -25.78
N ALA A 377 11.46 -5.68 -25.13
CA ALA A 377 12.32 -5.80 -23.97
C ALA A 377 13.77 -5.54 -24.35
N ASN A 378 14.43 -4.64 -23.64
CA ASN A 378 15.85 -4.39 -23.74
C ASN A 378 16.49 -4.77 -22.41
N VAL A 379 17.08 -5.97 -22.38
CA VAL A 379 17.78 -6.50 -21.20
C VAL A 379 19.16 -5.87 -21.12
N ILE A 380 19.38 -5.02 -20.13
CA ILE A 380 20.63 -4.29 -19.92
C ILE A 380 21.12 -4.62 -18.50
N LYS A 381 22.30 -5.23 -18.39
CA LYS A 381 22.86 -5.69 -17.09
C LYS A 381 23.76 -4.65 -16.42
N SER A 382 24.19 -3.63 -17.16
CA SER A 382 25.15 -2.63 -16.70
C SER A 382 24.89 -1.28 -17.37
N VAL A 383 25.16 -0.20 -16.63
CA VAL A 383 25.08 1.20 -17.07
C VAL A 383 25.89 1.45 -18.36
N SER A 384 26.97 0.68 -18.58
CA SER A 384 27.80 0.77 -19.78
C SER A 384 27.07 0.55 -21.10
N ASP A 385 25.91 -0.12 -21.07
CA ASP A 385 25.14 -0.49 -22.25
C ASP A 385 23.88 0.38 -22.47
N ILE A 386 23.67 1.40 -21.64
CA ILE A 386 22.51 2.32 -21.70
C ILE A 386 22.36 3.01 -23.05
N SER A 387 23.47 3.29 -23.75
CA SER A 387 23.45 3.93 -25.07
C SER A 387 22.76 3.10 -26.17
N LYS A 388 22.47 1.81 -25.89
CA LYS A 388 21.77 0.90 -26.81
C LYS A 388 20.25 0.95 -26.64
N PHE A 389 19.74 1.65 -25.63
CA PHE A 389 18.31 1.75 -25.33
C PHE A 389 17.60 2.71 -26.28
N LYS A 390 16.40 2.33 -26.76
CA LYS A 390 15.59 3.17 -27.65
C LYS A 390 14.28 3.57 -26.99
N LYS A 391 13.76 4.74 -27.39
CA LYS A 391 12.48 5.26 -26.92
C LYS A 391 11.34 4.26 -27.20
N GLY A 392 10.53 3.99 -26.19
CA GLY A 392 9.39 3.06 -26.25
C GLY A 392 9.73 1.59 -25.96
N GLU A 393 10.99 1.26 -25.68
CA GLU A 393 11.39 -0.08 -25.23
C GLU A 393 11.04 -0.31 -23.75
N VAL A 394 10.95 -1.59 -23.37
CA VAL A 394 10.78 -2.02 -21.98
C VAL A 394 12.15 -2.30 -21.38
N LEU A 395 12.52 -1.55 -20.35
CA LEU A 395 13.80 -1.72 -19.67
C LEU A 395 13.75 -2.95 -18.75
N VAL A 396 14.67 -3.90 -18.93
CA VAL A 396 14.80 -5.08 -18.05
C VAL A 396 16.20 -5.11 -17.46
N THR A 397 16.34 -5.07 -16.14
CA THR A 397 17.65 -5.04 -15.46
C THR A 397 17.63 -5.68 -14.07
N ASP A 398 18.79 -5.87 -13.42
CA ASP A 398 18.84 -6.44 -12.06
C ASP A 398 18.36 -5.40 -11.02
N MET A 399 18.83 -4.16 -11.16
CA MET A 399 18.51 -3.01 -10.32
C MET A 399 18.76 -1.74 -11.13
N THR A 400 17.97 -0.70 -10.89
CA THR A 400 18.30 0.63 -11.38
C THR A 400 18.94 1.45 -10.28
N ASP A 401 19.93 2.21 -10.68
CA ASP A 401 20.47 3.32 -9.94
C ASP A 401 20.21 4.59 -10.76
N PRO A 402 20.63 5.76 -10.29
CA PRO A 402 20.33 6.99 -10.99
C PRO A 402 20.93 7.19 -12.37
N ASP A 403 22.01 6.50 -12.70
CA ASP A 403 22.62 6.62 -14.03
C ASP A 403 21.68 6.08 -15.12
N TRP A 404 20.61 5.37 -14.73
CA TRP A 404 19.55 4.86 -15.61
C TRP A 404 18.45 5.88 -15.92
N GLU A 405 18.35 6.99 -15.19
CA GLU A 405 17.28 7.99 -15.36
C GLU A 405 17.06 8.46 -16.81
N PRO A 406 18.11 8.77 -17.60
CA PRO A 406 17.92 9.25 -18.98
C PRO A 406 17.13 8.28 -19.84
N ILE A 407 17.35 6.97 -19.68
CA ILE A 407 16.63 5.95 -20.44
C ILE A 407 15.29 5.57 -19.82
N MET A 408 15.16 5.67 -18.49
CA MET A 408 13.89 5.47 -17.80
C MET A 408 12.83 6.45 -18.32
N LYS A 409 13.19 7.73 -18.54
CA LYS A 409 12.29 8.76 -19.10
C LYS A 409 11.69 8.43 -20.47
N VAL A 410 12.38 7.58 -21.24
CA VAL A 410 11.95 7.21 -22.60
C VAL A 410 11.47 5.76 -22.68
N ALA A 411 11.46 5.02 -21.58
CA ALA A 411 10.96 3.64 -21.51
C ALA A 411 9.43 3.58 -21.54
N SER A 412 8.88 2.53 -22.13
CA SER A 412 7.44 2.24 -22.09
C SER A 412 7.01 1.47 -20.83
N ALA A 413 7.94 0.73 -20.23
CA ALA A 413 7.81 0.07 -18.93
C ALA A 413 9.20 -0.30 -18.37
N ILE A 414 9.27 -0.59 -17.07
CA ILE A 414 10.52 -0.97 -16.38
C ILE A 414 10.31 -2.25 -15.58
N VAL A 415 11.25 -3.21 -15.68
CA VAL A 415 11.25 -4.48 -14.95
C VAL A 415 12.58 -4.67 -14.24
N THR A 416 12.57 -4.89 -12.93
CA THR A 416 13.79 -5.15 -12.15
C THR A 416 13.73 -6.44 -11.33
N ASN A 417 14.84 -7.19 -11.29
CA ASN A 417 14.94 -8.39 -10.43
C ASN A 417 14.85 -8.05 -8.95
N ARG A 418 15.43 -6.92 -8.54
CA ARG A 418 15.53 -6.49 -7.14
C ARG A 418 14.81 -5.16 -6.94
N GLY A 419 14.34 -4.94 -5.71
CA GLY A 419 13.65 -3.71 -5.31
C GLY A 419 12.29 -3.98 -4.66
N GLY A 420 11.96 -3.17 -3.65
CA GLY A 420 10.60 -3.03 -3.13
C GLY A 420 9.90 -1.80 -3.72
N ARG A 421 8.68 -1.51 -3.26
CA ARG A 421 7.88 -0.33 -3.67
C ARG A 421 8.54 1.02 -3.38
N THR A 422 9.61 1.03 -2.58
CA THR A 422 10.38 2.21 -2.18
C THR A 422 11.74 2.28 -2.89
N CYS A 423 12.04 1.37 -3.84
CA CYS A 423 13.32 1.37 -4.54
C CYS A 423 13.42 2.52 -5.55
N HIS A 424 14.64 2.80 -6.00
CA HIS A 424 14.91 3.82 -7.01
C HIS A 424 14.03 3.65 -8.27
N ALA A 425 13.97 2.44 -8.83
CA ALA A 425 13.08 2.12 -9.96
C ALA A 425 11.63 2.51 -9.66
N ALA A 426 11.11 2.15 -8.48
CA ALA A 426 9.73 2.41 -8.12
C ALA A 426 9.43 3.90 -7.97
N ILE A 427 10.29 4.65 -7.27
CA ILE A 427 10.13 6.09 -7.04
C ILE A 427 10.13 6.85 -8.37
N VAL A 428 11.15 6.65 -9.20
CA VAL A 428 11.31 7.36 -10.49
C VAL A 428 10.20 6.95 -11.47
N SER A 429 9.83 5.68 -11.52
CA SER A 429 8.74 5.23 -12.40
C SER A 429 7.40 5.88 -12.03
N ARG A 430 7.13 6.09 -10.74
CA ARG A 430 5.93 6.81 -10.29
C ARG A 430 5.95 8.28 -10.70
N GLU A 431 7.08 8.96 -10.49
CA GLU A 431 7.26 10.38 -10.86
C GLU A 431 7.06 10.58 -12.37
N LEU A 432 7.59 9.66 -13.18
CA LEU A 432 7.46 9.70 -14.64
C LEU A 432 6.14 9.11 -15.17
N GLY A 433 5.34 8.51 -14.29
CA GLY A 433 4.07 7.85 -14.65
C GLY A 433 4.23 6.64 -15.57
N ILE A 434 5.33 5.90 -15.45
CA ILE A 434 5.70 4.72 -16.24
C ILE A 434 5.38 3.44 -15.44
N PRO A 435 4.74 2.43 -16.04
CA PRO A 435 4.46 1.16 -15.35
C PRO A 435 5.77 0.43 -15.03
N CYS A 436 5.89 -0.05 -13.79
CA CYS A 436 7.10 -0.73 -13.34
C CYS A 436 6.80 -1.96 -12.48
N VAL A 437 7.53 -3.04 -12.72
CA VAL A 437 7.47 -4.28 -11.93
C VAL A 437 8.83 -4.53 -11.29
N VAL A 438 8.90 -4.48 -9.96
CA VAL A 438 10.15 -4.58 -9.21
C VAL A 438 10.20 -5.84 -8.37
N GLY A 439 11.40 -6.36 -8.12
CA GLY A 439 11.54 -7.55 -7.28
C GLY A 439 11.08 -8.83 -7.98
N THR A 440 11.30 -8.95 -9.29
CA THR A 440 10.92 -10.17 -10.03
C THR A 440 11.80 -11.38 -9.77
N GLU A 441 12.92 -11.18 -9.08
CA GLU A 441 13.98 -12.15 -8.78
C GLU A 441 14.75 -12.66 -10.00
N ASN A 442 14.07 -13.05 -11.08
CA ASN A 442 14.64 -13.70 -12.27
C ASN A 442 14.19 -13.05 -13.60
N GLY A 443 13.76 -11.79 -13.58
CA GLY A 443 13.25 -11.10 -14.78
C GLY A 443 14.28 -10.98 -15.90
N THR A 444 15.55 -10.77 -15.57
CA THR A 444 16.65 -10.71 -16.55
C THR A 444 16.97 -12.05 -17.21
N GLU A 445 16.59 -13.15 -16.58
CA GLU A 445 16.77 -14.52 -17.04
C GLU A 445 15.54 -15.01 -17.81
N ALA A 446 14.35 -14.64 -17.35
CA ALA A 446 13.08 -15.06 -17.92
C ALA A 446 12.73 -14.32 -19.23
N ILE A 447 13.15 -13.06 -19.37
CA ILE A 447 12.82 -12.20 -20.52
C ILE A 447 14.03 -12.10 -21.45
N ARG A 448 13.85 -12.34 -22.75
CA ARG A 448 14.94 -12.25 -23.74
C ARG A 448 15.04 -10.84 -24.33
N HIS A 449 16.27 -10.40 -24.60
CA HIS A 449 16.52 -9.15 -25.31
C HIS A 449 15.84 -9.16 -26.69
N GLY A 450 15.12 -8.09 -27.03
CA GLY A 450 14.33 -7.93 -28.25
C GLY A 450 12.93 -8.56 -28.23
N GLN A 451 12.58 -9.34 -27.18
CA GLN A 451 11.28 -9.99 -27.05
C GLN A 451 10.17 -8.95 -26.87
N LYS A 452 9.02 -9.13 -27.53
CA LYS A 452 7.86 -8.28 -27.31
C LYS A 452 7.21 -8.65 -25.98
N VAL A 453 7.00 -7.68 -25.11
CA VAL A 453 6.41 -7.91 -23.78
C VAL A 453 5.40 -6.82 -23.42
N THR A 454 4.43 -7.22 -22.60
CA THR A 454 3.44 -6.33 -21.97
C THR A 454 3.63 -6.38 -20.47
N VAL A 455 3.85 -5.23 -19.85
CA VAL A 455 4.05 -5.09 -18.41
C VAL A 455 2.77 -4.52 -17.82
N SER A 456 2.08 -5.32 -17.02
CA SER A 456 0.82 -4.99 -16.39
C SER A 456 1.00 -4.75 -14.90
N CYS A 457 0.66 -3.54 -14.47
CA CYS A 457 0.53 -3.17 -13.05
C CYS A 457 -0.94 -2.97 -12.64
N ALA A 458 -1.89 -3.25 -13.54
CA ALA A 458 -3.32 -2.98 -13.34
C ALA A 458 -4.05 -4.11 -12.58
N GLU A 459 -3.41 -5.25 -12.39
CA GLU A 459 -4.04 -6.48 -11.87
C GLU A 459 -3.91 -6.65 -10.34
N GLY A 460 -3.42 -5.63 -9.63
CA GLY A 460 -3.26 -5.63 -8.17
C GLY A 460 -1.84 -5.29 -7.73
N GLU A 461 -1.41 -5.85 -6.59
CA GLU A 461 -0.08 -5.62 -6.02
C GLU A 461 1.04 -6.43 -6.69
N GLU A 462 0.69 -7.51 -7.37
CA GLU A 462 1.61 -8.32 -8.15
C GLU A 462 1.60 -7.84 -9.60
N GLY A 463 2.70 -7.27 -10.04
CA GLY A 463 2.91 -6.87 -11.41
C GLY A 463 3.32 -8.07 -12.26
N ARG A 464 2.78 -8.16 -13.47
CA ARG A 464 3.01 -9.27 -14.38
C ARG A 464 3.62 -8.81 -15.68
N VAL A 465 4.59 -9.56 -16.18
CA VAL A 465 5.19 -9.37 -17.49
C VAL A 465 4.72 -10.50 -18.39
N TYR A 466 3.93 -10.17 -19.41
CA TYR A 466 3.40 -11.11 -20.38
C TYR A 466 4.25 -11.17 -21.64
N GLU A 467 4.26 -12.34 -22.26
CA GLU A 467 4.76 -12.53 -23.61
C GLU A 467 3.80 -11.91 -24.65
N GLY A 468 4.35 -11.11 -25.56
CA GLY A 468 3.60 -10.44 -26.62
C GLY A 468 3.17 -9.01 -26.29
N LEU A 469 2.58 -8.35 -27.29
CA LEU A 469 1.95 -7.04 -27.16
C LEU A 469 0.44 -7.26 -27.03
N LEU A 470 -0.03 -7.35 -25.79
CA LEU A 470 -1.42 -7.65 -25.48
C LEU A 470 -2.27 -6.39 -25.59
N LYS A 471 -3.48 -6.52 -26.12
CA LYS A 471 -4.42 -5.39 -26.19
C LYS A 471 -4.88 -4.99 -24.79
N PHE A 472 -4.87 -3.69 -24.53
CA PHE A 472 -5.47 -3.09 -23.35
C PHE A 472 -6.25 -1.83 -23.73
N GLU A 473 -7.18 -1.45 -22.87
CA GLU A 473 -7.99 -0.24 -22.99
C GLU A 473 -7.67 0.69 -21.82
N VAL A 474 -7.66 2.00 -22.08
CA VAL A 474 -7.58 3.03 -21.03
C VAL A 474 -8.93 3.70 -20.94
N GLN A 475 -9.60 3.53 -19.81
CA GLN A 475 -10.88 4.16 -19.53
C GLN A 475 -10.63 5.36 -18.63
N ARG A 476 -11.09 6.55 -19.04
CA ARG A 476 -10.99 7.77 -18.25
C ARG A 476 -12.38 8.25 -17.85
N LEU A 477 -12.58 8.44 -16.56
CA LEU A 477 -13.85 8.85 -15.99
C LEU A 477 -13.68 10.19 -15.27
N ASP A 478 -14.54 11.17 -15.58
CA ASP A 478 -14.62 12.42 -14.80
C ASP A 478 -15.47 12.19 -13.54
N LEU A 479 -14.84 12.31 -12.37
CA LEU A 479 -15.49 12.06 -11.09
C LEU A 479 -16.49 13.16 -10.70
N ARG A 480 -16.38 14.36 -11.31
CA ARG A 480 -17.22 15.52 -10.98
C ARG A 480 -18.63 15.40 -11.55
N GLU A 481 -18.81 14.57 -12.57
CA GLU A 481 -20.08 14.40 -13.27
C GLU A 481 -20.94 13.26 -12.70
N VAL A 482 -20.44 12.52 -11.71
CA VAL A 482 -21.14 11.36 -11.13
C VAL A 482 -22.22 11.83 -10.14
N PRO A 483 -23.53 11.64 -10.44
CA PRO A 483 -24.61 12.13 -9.61
C PRO A 483 -24.80 11.28 -8.34
N LYS A 484 -25.36 11.92 -7.29
CA LYS A 484 -25.88 11.19 -6.14
C LYS A 484 -27.22 10.53 -6.50
N THR A 485 -27.44 9.32 -6.00
CA THR A 485 -28.64 8.50 -6.19
C THR A 485 -29.27 8.22 -4.84
N ARG A 486 -30.59 7.96 -4.82
CA ARG A 486 -31.29 7.51 -3.60
C ARG A 486 -31.03 6.03 -3.35
N THR A 487 -31.11 5.19 -4.38
CA THR A 487 -30.61 3.82 -4.33
C THR A 487 -29.08 3.85 -4.30
N LYS A 488 -28.50 3.29 -3.25
CA LYS A 488 -27.06 3.29 -3.01
C LYS A 488 -26.34 2.35 -3.98
N ILE A 489 -25.24 2.79 -4.55
CA ILE A 489 -24.35 1.97 -5.38
C ILE A 489 -23.15 1.58 -4.54
N MET A 490 -23.14 0.31 -4.12
CA MET A 490 -22.08 -0.29 -3.32
C MET A 490 -21.19 -1.19 -4.19
N MET A 491 -20.08 -1.66 -3.64
CA MET A 491 -19.14 -2.52 -4.35
C MET A 491 -19.11 -3.96 -3.84
N ASN A 492 -18.85 -4.89 -4.75
CA ASN A 492 -18.44 -6.26 -4.48
C ASN A 492 -16.92 -6.30 -4.47
N VAL A 493 -16.33 -6.59 -3.32
CA VAL A 493 -14.88 -6.58 -3.10
C VAL A 493 -14.44 -7.92 -2.53
N GLY A 494 -13.35 -8.45 -3.04
CA GLY A 494 -12.74 -9.69 -2.51
C GLY A 494 -11.25 -9.56 -2.21
N ILE A 495 -10.56 -8.65 -2.89
CA ILE A 495 -9.11 -8.55 -2.86
C ILE A 495 -8.70 -7.34 -1.99
N PRO A 496 -8.18 -7.54 -0.76
CA PRO A 496 -7.80 -6.45 0.13
C PRO A 496 -6.81 -5.45 -0.47
N GLU A 497 -5.92 -5.93 -1.33
CA GLU A 497 -4.87 -5.16 -1.99
C GLU A 497 -5.41 -4.03 -2.86
N GLN A 498 -6.59 -4.23 -3.45
CA GLN A 498 -7.23 -3.24 -4.32
C GLN A 498 -8.15 -2.28 -3.57
N ALA A 499 -8.35 -2.47 -2.25
CA ALA A 499 -9.34 -1.71 -1.50
C ALA A 499 -9.09 -0.20 -1.48
N PHE A 500 -7.81 0.22 -1.40
CA PHE A 500 -7.47 1.64 -1.33
C PHE A 500 -7.68 2.39 -2.65
N SER A 501 -7.46 1.73 -3.80
CA SER A 501 -7.76 2.32 -5.11
C SER A 501 -9.25 2.26 -5.42
N GLN A 502 -9.90 1.12 -5.17
CA GLN A 502 -11.34 0.96 -5.40
C GLN A 502 -12.19 1.88 -4.51
N GLY A 503 -11.76 2.10 -3.25
CA GLY A 503 -12.43 3.00 -2.32
C GLY A 503 -12.45 4.47 -2.77
N GLN A 504 -11.55 4.86 -3.69
CA GLN A 504 -11.53 6.20 -4.28
C GLN A 504 -12.52 6.36 -5.44
N ILE A 505 -13.02 5.26 -6.02
CA ILE A 505 -14.08 5.32 -7.02
C ILE A 505 -15.38 5.73 -6.31
N PRO A 506 -16.20 6.65 -6.86
CA PRO A 506 -17.45 7.07 -6.23
C PRO A 506 -18.38 5.92 -5.87
N ASN A 507 -18.50 5.62 -4.58
CA ASN A 507 -19.26 4.51 -4.05
C ASN A 507 -20.00 4.89 -2.76
N ASP A 508 -20.96 4.06 -2.38
CA ASP A 508 -21.73 4.20 -1.13
C ASP A 508 -21.42 3.05 -0.15
N GLY A 509 -20.24 2.42 -0.27
CA GLY A 509 -19.74 1.34 0.58
C GLY A 509 -19.52 0.01 -0.15
N VAL A 510 -19.39 -1.08 0.61
CA VAL A 510 -19.22 -2.44 0.11
C VAL A 510 -20.41 -3.28 0.54
N GLY A 511 -21.24 -3.70 -0.41
CA GLY A 511 -22.43 -4.52 -0.14
C GLY A 511 -22.11 -6.01 -0.04
N LEU A 512 -20.92 -6.42 -0.51
CA LEU A 512 -20.42 -7.78 -0.39
C LEU A 512 -18.89 -7.78 -0.35
N ALA A 513 -18.32 -7.92 0.85
CA ALA A 513 -16.92 -8.29 1.04
C ALA A 513 -16.82 -9.82 1.23
N ARG A 514 -16.13 -10.50 0.31
CA ARG A 514 -16.02 -11.97 0.28
C ARG A 514 -14.78 -12.46 1.04
N LEU A 515 -14.97 -13.24 2.10
CA LEU A 515 -13.86 -13.79 2.88
C LEU A 515 -13.07 -14.88 2.16
N GLU A 516 -13.67 -15.54 1.18
CA GLU A 516 -13.08 -16.69 0.49
C GLU A 516 -11.77 -16.34 -0.21
N PHE A 517 -11.66 -15.13 -0.76
CA PHE A 517 -10.42 -14.63 -1.35
C PHE A 517 -9.32 -14.47 -0.31
N ILE A 518 -9.65 -13.96 0.88
CA ILE A 518 -8.69 -13.81 1.97
C ILE A 518 -8.21 -15.18 2.43
N ILE A 519 -9.15 -16.11 2.63
CA ILE A 519 -8.85 -17.47 3.09
C ILE A 519 -8.05 -18.24 2.03
N ASN A 520 -8.37 -18.17 0.74
CA ASN A 520 -7.61 -18.90 -0.28
C ASN A 520 -6.22 -18.31 -0.52
N SER A 521 -6.15 -16.99 -0.74
CA SER A 521 -4.93 -16.35 -1.23
C SER A 521 -3.92 -16.04 -0.13
N HIS A 522 -4.38 -15.68 1.07
CA HIS A 522 -3.49 -15.23 2.15
C HIS A 522 -3.30 -16.28 3.25
N ILE A 523 -4.32 -17.09 3.53
CA ILE A 523 -4.25 -18.14 4.55
C ILE A 523 -3.85 -19.48 3.90
N GLY A 524 -4.68 -19.98 2.98
CA GLY A 524 -4.53 -21.20 2.21
C GLY A 524 -4.45 -22.49 3.03
N ILE A 525 -4.86 -22.45 4.30
CA ILE A 525 -4.81 -23.57 5.24
C ILE A 525 -6.18 -23.77 5.85
N HIS A 526 -6.62 -25.02 5.97
CA HIS A 526 -7.88 -25.35 6.61
C HIS A 526 -7.86 -24.95 8.11
N PRO A 527 -8.85 -24.19 8.63
CA PRO A 527 -8.82 -23.69 10.01
C PRO A 527 -8.77 -24.78 11.08
N LEU A 528 -9.43 -25.92 10.86
CA LEU A 528 -9.33 -27.07 11.78
C LEU A 528 -7.92 -27.68 11.80
N ALA A 529 -7.16 -27.63 10.69
CA ALA A 529 -5.78 -28.11 10.66
C ALA A 529 -4.85 -27.23 11.52
N LEU A 530 -5.12 -25.92 11.58
CA LEU A 530 -4.38 -24.99 12.44
C LEU A 530 -4.69 -25.23 13.92
N LEU A 531 -5.96 -25.51 14.26
CA LEU A 531 -6.37 -25.83 15.63
C LEU A 531 -5.84 -27.20 16.09
N ASP A 532 -5.87 -28.19 15.21
CA ASP A 532 -5.45 -29.57 15.48
C ASP A 532 -3.94 -29.81 15.25
N PHE A 533 -3.16 -28.75 15.02
CA PHE A 533 -1.77 -28.83 14.60
C PHE A 533 -0.89 -29.71 15.50
N LYS A 534 -1.10 -29.69 16.83
CA LYS A 534 -0.36 -30.53 17.78
C LYS A 534 -0.59 -32.04 17.52
N ASN A 535 -1.83 -32.43 17.20
CA ASN A 535 -2.15 -33.82 16.90
C ASN A 535 -1.64 -34.21 15.51
N LEU A 536 -1.75 -33.34 14.51
CA LEU A 536 -1.18 -33.55 13.18
C LEU A 536 0.34 -33.79 13.28
N LYS A 537 1.06 -33.01 14.09
CA LYS A 537 2.50 -33.21 14.34
C LYS A 537 2.83 -34.56 14.97
N ARG A 538 1.95 -35.10 15.81
CA ARG A 538 2.09 -36.46 16.36
C ARG A 538 1.85 -37.52 15.29
N LYS A 539 0.81 -37.36 14.45
CA LYS A 539 0.48 -38.28 13.34
C LYS A 539 1.55 -38.29 12.24
N ALA A 540 2.16 -37.14 11.92
CA ALA A 540 3.23 -36.97 10.94
C ALA A 540 4.49 -37.83 11.19
N ARG A 541 4.65 -38.37 12.41
CA ARG A 541 5.71 -39.35 12.71
C ARG A 541 5.56 -40.63 11.90
N ASN A 542 4.31 -41.05 11.68
CA ASN A 542 3.98 -42.34 11.07
C ASN A 542 3.26 -42.21 9.71
N ASP A 543 2.85 -41.01 9.32
CA ASP A 543 2.11 -40.74 8.08
C ASP A 543 2.85 -39.68 7.25
N ALA A 544 3.26 -40.06 6.03
CA ALA A 544 4.01 -39.20 5.12
C ALA A 544 3.16 -38.05 4.56
N ALA A 545 1.88 -38.29 4.24
CA ALA A 545 0.99 -37.27 3.71
C ALA A 545 0.69 -36.21 4.79
N VAL A 546 0.47 -36.63 6.03
CA VAL A 546 0.29 -35.68 7.16
C VAL A 546 1.58 -34.91 7.45
N ARG A 547 2.76 -35.50 7.21
CA ARG A 547 4.05 -34.81 7.37
C ARG A 547 4.20 -33.64 6.40
N GLU A 548 3.80 -33.81 5.15
CA GLU A 548 3.80 -32.73 4.15
C GLU A 548 2.86 -31.60 4.56
N VAL A 549 1.66 -31.92 5.06
CA VAL A 549 0.72 -30.91 5.59
C VAL A 549 1.33 -30.14 6.75
N VAL A 550 1.96 -30.82 7.72
CA VAL A 550 2.61 -30.17 8.87
C VAL A 550 3.73 -29.23 8.42
N GLN A 551 4.56 -29.67 7.47
CA GLN A 551 5.63 -28.84 6.94
C GLN A 551 5.09 -27.58 6.24
N ALA A 552 4.08 -27.72 5.38
CA ALA A 552 3.45 -26.60 4.68
C ALA A 552 2.80 -25.60 5.65
N ILE A 553 2.18 -26.08 6.73
CA ILE A 553 1.66 -25.22 7.81
C ILE A 553 2.82 -24.49 8.49
N GLU A 554 3.89 -25.17 8.88
CA GLU A 554 5.04 -24.55 9.55
C GLU A 554 5.67 -23.44 8.70
N GLU A 555 5.85 -23.66 7.40
CA GLU A 555 6.43 -22.71 6.45
C GLU A 555 5.58 -21.44 6.28
N ARG A 556 4.25 -21.56 6.19
CA ARG A 556 3.35 -20.41 6.05
C ARG A 556 3.15 -19.63 7.36
N THR A 557 3.38 -20.28 8.51
CA THR A 557 3.09 -19.73 9.84
C THR A 557 4.36 -19.45 10.65
N LEU A 558 5.51 -19.27 10.00
CA LEU A 558 6.82 -19.11 10.66
C LEU A 558 6.86 -17.94 11.66
N ALA A 559 6.16 -16.84 11.36
CA ALA A 559 6.07 -15.67 12.22
C ALA A 559 5.16 -15.88 13.45
N TYR A 560 4.42 -16.98 13.51
CA TYR A 560 3.39 -17.25 14.51
C TYR A 560 3.72 -18.46 15.38
N LYS A 561 3.73 -18.24 16.70
CA LYS A 561 3.87 -19.32 17.70
C LYS A 561 2.59 -20.16 17.77
N ASP A 562 1.45 -19.49 17.90
CA ASP A 562 0.12 -20.09 17.81
C ASP A 562 -0.34 -20.07 16.36
N LYS A 563 -0.64 -21.26 15.81
CA LYS A 563 -1.02 -21.43 14.42
C LYS A 563 -2.43 -20.92 14.15
N SER A 564 -3.31 -20.93 15.15
CA SER A 564 -4.66 -20.37 15.01
C SER A 564 -4.65 -18.83 14.97
N ALA A 565 -3.70 -18.19 15.66
CA ALA A 565 -3.52 -16.74 15.62
C ALA A 565 -3.16 -16.24 14.21
N PHE A 566 -2.47 -17.05 13.40
CA PHE A 566 -2.22 -16.72 11.99
C PHE A 566 -3.52 -16.54 11.20
N PHE A 567 -4.50 -17.43 11.39
CA PHE A 567 -5.80 -17.33 10.73
C PHE A 567 -6.52 -16.05 11.16
N VAL A 568 -6.63 -15.83 12.48
CA VAL A 568 -7.33 -14.68 13.06
C VAL A 568 -6.71 -13.36 12.59
N ASP A 569 -5.39 -13.22 12.70
CA ASP A 569 -4.69 -11.99 12.35
C ASP A 569 -4.71 -11.71 10.85
N THR A 570 -4.52 -12.73 10.01
CA THR A 570 -4.52 -12.57 8.56
C THR A 570 -5.92 -12.24 8.04
N LEU A 571 -6.95 -12.90 8.56
CA LEU A 571 -8.34 -12.59 8.22
C LEU A 571 -8.72 -11.18 8.69
N ALA A 572 -8.37 -10.82 9.93
CA ALA A 572 -8.64 -9.48 10.47
C ALA A 572 -7.95 -8.39 9.64
N GLN A 573 -6.70 -8.58 9.24
CA GLN A 573 -5.98 -7.65 8.37
C GLN A 573 -6.66 -7.52 7.00
N GLY A 574 -7.00 -8.63 6.34
CA GLY A 574 -7.68 -8.59 5.04
C GLY A 574 -9.01 -7.83 5.10
N VAL A 575 -9.85 -8.11 6.11
CA VAL A 575 -11.12 -7.40 6.30
C VAL A 575 -10.89 -5.93 6.69
N ALA A 576 -9.94 -5.66 7.58
CA ALA A 576 -9.64 -4.30 8.03
C ALA A 576 -9.13 -3.41 6.90
N ARG A 577 -8.32 -3.96 5.98
CA ARG A 577 -7.84 -3.23 4.80
C ARG A 577 -8.98 -2.84 3.87
N ILE A 578 -9.94 -3.74 3.64
CA ILE A 578 -11.17 -3.44 2.90
C ILE A 578 -11.97 -2.36 3.64
N ALA A 579 -12.25 -2.55 4.93
CA ALA A 579 -13.03 -1.61 5.74
C ALA A 579 -12.40 -0.21 5.79
N ALA A 580 -11.08 -0.12 5.87
CA ALA A 580 -10.33 1.13 5.85
C ALA A 580 -10.43 1.86 4.50
N GLY A 581 -10.31 1.13 3.38
CA GLY A 581 -10.39 1.72 2.03
C GLY A 581 -11.73 2.38 1.73
N PHE A 582 -12.81 1.87 2.32
CA PHE A 582 -14.18 2.37 2.12
C PHE A 582 -14.69 3.26 3.27
N TRP A 583 -13.84 3.58 4.25
CA TRP A 583 -14.25 4.34 5.43
C TRP A 583 -14.72 5.77 5.09
N PRO A 584 -15.87 6.24 5.64
CA PRO A 584 -16.67 5.62 6.71
C PRO A 584 -17.88 4.80 6.24
N ASN A 585 -17.99 4.49 4.95
CA ASN A 585 -19.14 3.76 4.42
C ASN A 585 -19.19 2.32 4.96
N ASP A 586 -20.40 1.77 5.04
CA ASP A 586 -20.63 0.39 5.50
C ASP A 586 -19.89 -0.62 4.61
N VAL A 587 -19.27 -1.62 5.26
CA VAL A 587 -18.64 -2.77 4.61
C VAL A 587 -19.28 -4.04 5.14
N ILE A 588 -20.13 -4.66 4.32
CA ILE A 588 -20.87 -5.86 4.67
C ILE A 588 -20.02 -7.09 4.32
N VAL A 589 -19.45 -7.71 5.34
CA VAL A 589 -18.60 -8.91 5.22
C VAL A 589 -19.46 -10.15 5.24
N ARG A 590 -19.45 -10.91 4.15
CA ARG A 590 -20.09 -12.22 4.11
C ARG A 590 -19.17 -13.25 4.75
N LEU A 591 -19.65 -13.95 5.76
CA LEU A 591 -18.91 -15.05 6.39
C LEU A 591 -18.61 -16.15 5.38
N SER A 592 -17.66 -17.04 5.69
CA SER A 592 -17.17 -18.04 4.74
C SER A 592 -18.30 -18.89 4.14
N ASP A 593 -18.49 -18.84 2.83
CA ASP A 593 -19.49 -19.61 2.10
C ASP A 593 -18.86 -20.72 1.24
N PHE A 594 -17.69 -21.21 1.64
CA PHE A 594 -17.06 -22.34 0.97
C PHE A 594 -17.92 -23.60 1.03
N LYS A 595 -17.93 -24.31 -0.09
CA LYS A 595 -18.40 -25.68 -0.20
C LYS A 595 -17.34 -26.64 0.38
N SER A 596 -17.75 -27.84 0.77
CA SER A 596 -16.84 -28.83 1.37
C SER A 596 -15.67 -29.20 0.45
N ASN A 597 -15.90 -29.29 -0.87
CA ASN A 597 -14.86 -29.54 -1.86
C ASN A 597 -13.84 -28.39 -2.00
N GLU A 598 -14.26 -27.14 -1.76
CA GLU A 598 -13.35 -25.98 -1.78
C GLU A 598 -12.49 -25.95 -0.52
N TYR A 599 -13.07 -26.22 0.66
CA TYR A 599 -12.29 -26.41 1.89
C TYR A 599 -11.31 -27.59 1.78
N ALA A 600 -11.69 -28.67 1.10
CA ALA A 600 -10.83 -29.84 0.90
C ALA A 600 -9.54 -29.52 0.15
N ASN A 601 -9.58 -28.51 -0.74
CA ASN A 601 -8.43 -28.05 -1.53
C ASN A 601 -7.44 -27.18 -0.73
N LEU A 602 -7.80 -26.73 0.48
CA LEU A 602 -6.86 -26.04 1.36
C LEU A 602 -5.84 -27.01 1.94
N ILE A 603 -4.69 -26.50 2.38
CA ILE A 603 -3.68 -27.31 3.06
C ILE A 603 -4.31 -27.97 4.30
N GLY A 604 -4.28 -29.30 4.32
CA GLY A 604 -4.89 -30.12 5.38
C GLY A 604 -6.42 -30.28 5.30
N GLY A 605 -7.08 -29.73 4.28
CA GLY A 605 -8.55 -29.75 4.15
C GLY A 605 -9.15 -31.13 3.97
N ALA A 606 -8.56 -31.97 3.10
CA ALA A 606 -9.01 -33.33 2.84
C ALA A 606 -9.08 -34.25 4.08
N LEU A 607 -8.46 -33.87 5.20
CA LEU A 607 -8.52 -34.62 6.47
C LEU A 607 -9.81 -34.37 7.26
N TYR A 608 -10.54 -33.28 6.96
CA TYR A 608 -11.70 -32.81 7.72
C TYR A 608 -12.97 -32.73 6.88
N GLU A 609 -12.85 -32.65 5.56
CA GLU A 609 -13.98 -32.43 4.67
C GLU A 609 -14.56 -33.73 4.10
N PRO A 610 -15.89 -33.96 4.21
CA PRO A 610 -16.53 -35.09 3.58
C PRO A 610 -16.68 -34.88 2.06
N GLU A 611 -16.76 -35.99 1.31
CA GLU A 611 -17.19 -35.95 -0.09
C GLU A 611 -18.71 -35.80 -0.18
N GLU A 612 -19.17 -34.85 -0.99
CA GLU A 612 -20.59 -34.59 -1.21
C GLU A 612 -20.93 -34.70 -2.70
N HIS A 613 -22.02 -35.40 -3.03
CA HIS A 613 -22.48 -35.53 -4.42
C HIS A 613 -22.95 -34.20 -5.02
N ASN A 614 -23.47 -33.27 -4.21
CA ASN A 614 -23.98 -31.98 -4.65
C ASN A 614 -23.47 -30.84 -3.76
N PRO A 615 -22.19 -30.42 -3.91
CA PRO A 615 -21.58 -29.41 -3.04
C PRO A 615 -22.32 -28.07 -3.01
N MET A 616 -23.03 -27.71 -4.09
CA MET A 616 -23.84 -26.48 -4.18
C MET A 616 -24.89 -26.36 -3.06
N ILE A 617 -25.54 -27.47 -2.70
CA ILE A 617 -26.61 -27.53 -1.68
C ILE A 617 -26.17 -28.27 -0.41
N GLY A 618 -24.89 -28.63 -0.32
CA GLY A 618 -24.28 -29.43 0.75
C GLY A 618 -23.93 -28.66 2.03
N TRP A 619 -22.95 -29.15 2.76
CA TRP A 619 -22.55 -28.64 4.08
C TRP A 619 -21.74 -27.33 3.99
N ARG A 620 -22.46 -26.21 3.82
CA ARG A 620 -21.94 -24.84 3.68
C ARG A 620 -22.82 -23.78 4.36
N GLY A 621 -22.27 -22.58 4.51
CA GLY A 621 -22.95 -21.43 5.10
C GLY A 621 -23.44 -21.69 6.53
N ALA A 622 -24.63 -21.20 6.88
CA ALA A 622 -25.17 -21.26 8.24
C ALA A 622 -25.11 -22.64 8.89
N SER A 623 -25.41 -23.72 8.15
CA SER A 623 -25.45 -25.09 8.69
C SER A 623 -24.08 -25.60 9.16
N ARG A 624 -23.01 -25.06 8.57
CA ARG A 624 -21.63 -25.36 8.94
C ARG A 624 -21.22 -24.64 10.23
N TYR A 625 -21.65 -23.39 10.42
CA TYR A 625 -21.17 -22.55 11.52
C TYR A 625 -21.54 -23.06 12.93
N TYR A 626 -22.75 -23.62 13.09
CA TYR A 626 -23.19 -24.16 14.38
C TYR A 626 -22.94 -25.67 14.52
N ALA A 627 -22.40 -26.33 13.49
CA ALA A 627 -22.13 -27.77 13.56
C ALA A 627 -20.98 -28.02 14.55
N PRO A 628 -21.13 -28.96 15.51
CA PRO A 628 -20.09 -29.20 16.53
C PRO A 628 -18.69 -29.49 15.96
N ALA A 629 -18.63 -30.11 14.77
CA ALA A 629 -17.38 -30.42 14.09
C ALA A 629 -16.63 -29.18 13.55
N PHE A 630 -17.34 -28.08 13.27
CA PHE A 630 -16.78 -26.89 12.63
C PHE A 630 -16.93 -25.59 13.45
N GLU A 631 -17.79 -25.57 14.47
CA GLU A 631 -17.93 -24.43 15.39
C GLU A 631 -16.57 -23.88 15.89
N PRO A 632 -15.55 -24.71 16.24
CA PRO A 632 -14.23 -24.20 16.62
C PRO A 632 -13.52 -23.41 15.50
N ALA A 633 -13.70 -23.79 14.24
CA ALA A 633 -13.17 -23.03 13.10
C ALA A 633 -13.94 -21.71 12.90
N PHE A 634 -15.26 -21.75 13.00
CA PHE A 634 -16.10 -20.55 12.91
C PHE A 634 -15.81 -19.54 14.04
N ALA A 635 -15.41 -20.02 15.21
CA ALA A 635 -14.95 -19.18 16.31
C ALA A 635 -13.75 -18.29 15.92
N LEU A 636 -12.87 -18.76 15.02
CA LEU A 636 -11.72 -17.97 14.54
C LEU A 636 -12.18 -16.80 13.65
N GLU A 637 -13.20 -16.99 12.80
CA GLU A 637 -13.79 -15.91 12.02
C GLU A 637 -14.46 -14.86 12.91
N CYS A 638 -15.20 -15.30 13.93
CA CYS A 638 -15.80 -14.40 14.92
C CYS A 638 -14.74 -13.58 15.66
N GLN A 639 -13.63 -14.22 16.07
CA GLN A 639 -12.52 -13.54 16.74
C GLN A 639 -11.84 -12.51 15.83
N ALA A 640 -11.65 -12.83 14.54
CA ALA A 640 -11.07 -11.91 13.57
C ALA A 640 -11.95 -10.66 13.40
N LEU A 641 -13.26 -10.84 13.22
CA LEU A 641 -14.20 -9.72 13.07
C LEU A 641 -14.31 -8.88 14.33
N ARG A 642 -14.29 -9.51 15.52
CA ARG A 642 -14.23 -8.77 16.79
C ARG A 642 -12.96 -7.93 16.89
N LYS A 643 -11.80 -8.49 16.50
CA LYS A 643 -10.54 -7.76 16.44
C LYS A 643 -10.63 -6.53 15.52
N VAL A 644 -11.22 -6.67 14.33
CA VAL A 644 -11.41 -5.55 13.39
C VAL A 644 -12.27 -4.43 13.99
N ARG A 645 -13.39 -4.79 14.63
CA ARG A 645 -14.34 -3.80 15.14
C ARG A 645 -13.90 -3.16 16.45
N ASP A 646 -13.43 -3.96 17.39
CA ASP A 646 -13.21 -3.52 18.77
C ASP A 646 -11.76 -3.08 19.02
N GLU A 647 -10.77 -3.81 18.48
CA GLU A 647 -9.35 -3.45 18.63
C GLU A 647 -8.89 -2.41 17.61
N MET A 648 -9.29 -2.58 16.34
CA MET A 648 -8.93 -1.65 15.25
C MET A 648 -9.92 -0.50 15.06
N GLY A 649 -11.10 -0.54 15.69
CA GLY A 649 -12.09 0.54 15.67
C GLY A 649 -12.91 0.65 14.37
N LEU A 650 -12.86 -0.35 13.48
CA LEU A 650 -13.53 -0.31 12.17
C LEU A 650 -14.99 -0.78 12.29
N THR A 651 -15.82 0.03 12.94
CA THR A 651 -17.23 -0.27 13.25
C THR A 651 -18.18 -0.19 12.04
N ASN A 652 -17.68 0.32 10.91
CA ASN A 652 -18.35 0.26 9.60
C ASN A 652 -18.42 -1.18 9.04
N VAL A 653 -17.67 -2.13 9.63
CA VAL A 653 -17.81 -3.56 9.33
C VAL A 653 -19.12 -4.10 9.89
N LYS A 654 -19.96 -4.62 8.98
CA LYS A 654 -21.17 -5.39 9.24
C LYS A 654 -20.95 -6.84 8.82
N VAL A 655 -21.82 -7.75 9.24
CA VAL A 655 -21.68 -9.19 8.96
C VAL A 655 -22.89 -9.69 8.19
N MET A 656 -22.68 -10.61 7.26
CA MET A 656 -23.73 -11.28 6.50
C MET A 656 -23.59 -12.79 6.57
N ILE A 657 -24.69 -13.47 6.92
CA ILE A 657 -24.77 -14.93 7.00
C ILE A 657 -25.24 -15.49 5.65
N PRO A 658 -24.41 -16.26 4.93
CA PRO A 658 -24.80 -16.96 3.72
C PRO A 658 -25.52 -18.28 4.02
N PHE A 659 -26.28 -18.74 3.03
CA PHE A 659 -26.89 -20.06 2.92
C PHE A 659 -27.69 -20.48 4.16
N CYS A 660 -28.42 -19.54 4.76
CA CYS A 660 -29.26 -19.77 5.93
C CYS A 660 -30.62 -20.33 5.50
N ARG A 661 -30.84 -21.64 5.69
CA ARG A 661 -32.00 -22.34 5.13
C ARG A 661 -33.27 -22.10 5.92
N THR A 662 -33.17 -22.00 7.24
CA THR A 662 -34.32 -21.79 8.13
C THR A 662 -34.07 -20.66 9.15
N VAL A 663 -35.16 -20.18 9.76
CA VAL A 663 -35.12 -19.16 10.81
C VAL A 663 -34.39 -19.70 12.06
N GLU A 664 -34.55 -20.98 12.37
CA GLU A 664 -33.89 -21.67 13.47
C GLU A 664 -32.38 -21.76 13.26
N GLU A 665 -31.92 -22.04 12.04
CA GLU A 665 -30.49 -21.96 11.71
C GLU A 665 -29.96 -20.56 11.98
N GLY A 666 -30.67 -19.52 11.53
CA GLY A 666 -30.30 -18.13 11.79
C GLY A 666 -30.13 -17.84 13.28
N LYS A 667 -31.11 -18.25 14.11
CA LYS A 667 -31.04 -18.12 15.58
C LYS A 667 -29.86 -18.86 16.19
N LYS A 668 -29.55 -20.07 15.70
CA LYS A 668 -28.38 -20.85 16.16
C LYS A 668 -27.07 -20.14 15.83
N VAL A 669 -26.91 -19.63 14.61
CA VAL A 669 -25.71 -18.89 14.20
C VAL A 669 -25.52 -17.63 15.04
N ILE A 670 -26.58 -16.83 15.26
CA ILE A 670 -26.53 -15.67 16.15
C ILE A 670 -26.11 -16.08 17.57
N GLY A 671 -26.62 -17.21 18.07
CA GLY A 671 -26.21 -17.78 19.36
C GLY A 671 -24.73 -18.13 19.43
N VAL A 672 -24.17 -18.75 18.38
CA VAL A 672 -22.74 -19.09 18.29
C VAL A 672 -21.88 -17.84 18.16
N MET A 673 -22.27 -16.86 17.34
CA MET A 673 -21.57 -15.57 17.25
C MET A 673 -21.51 -14.89 18.62
N LYS A 674 -22.64 -14.86 19.34
CA LYS A 674 -22.73 -14.33 20.71
C LYS A 674 -21.82 -15.09 21.67
N LYS A 675 -21.77 -16.42 21.62
CA LYS A 675 -20.88 -17.27 22.42
C LYS A 675 -19.40 -16.89 22.24
N HIS A 676 -19.02 -16.50 21.02
CA HIS A 676 -17.66 -16.07 20.70
C HIS A 676 -17.44 -14.55 20.78
N GLY A 677 -18.40 -13.81 21.35
CA GLY A 677 -18.28 -12.39 21.68
C GLY A 677 -18.57 -11.44 20.51
N LEU A 678 -19.16 -11.90 19.42
CA LEU A 678 -19.64 -11.07 18.32
C LEU A 678 -21.16 -10.90 18.45
N VAL A 679 -21.59 -9.87 19.17
CA VAL A 679 -22.99 -9.71 19.60
C VAL A 679 -23.71 -8.71 18.71
N GLN A 680 -24.82 -9.13 18.11
CA GLN A 680 -25.69 -8.24 17.32
C GLN A 680 -26.19 -7.05 18.16
N GLY A 681 -26.12 -5.84 17.60
CA GLY A 681 -26.42 -4.58 18.27
C GLY A 681 -25.26 -4.00 19.11
N ASP A 682 -24.34 -4.85 19.59
CA ASP A 682 -23.21 -4.39 20.40
C ASP A 682 -22.18 -3.67 19.55
N ASN A 683 -21.66 -2.55 20.07
CA ASN A 683 -20.80 -1.62 19.34
C ASN A 683 -21.39 -1.25 17.93
N GLY A 684 -22.72 -1.26 17.77
CA GLY A 684 -23.40 -0.98 16.50
C GLY A 684 -23.25 -2.07 15.42
N LEU A 685 -23.03 -3.34 15.81
CA LEU A 685 -22.98 -4.47 14.88
C LEU A 685 -24.37 -4.73 14.28
N GLU A 686 -24.47 -4.67 12.96
CA GLU A 686 -25.64 -5.17 12.23
C GLU A 686 -25.30 -6.53 11.61
N VAL A 687 -26.25 -7.47 11.67
CA VAL A 687 -26.14 -8.78 11.05
C VAL A 687 -27.20 -8.96 9.98
N TYR A 688 -26.75 -9.22 8.75
CA TYR A 688 -27.57 -9.42 7.56
C TYR A 688 -27.68 -10.91 7.27
N VAL A 689 -28.72 -11.28 6.52
CA VAL A 689 -28.83 -12.60 5.89
C VAL A 689 -28.79 -12.46 4.38
N MET A 690 -28.07 -13.36 3.73
CA MET A 690 -28.12 -13.48 2.28
C MET A 690 -29.43 -14.16 1.89
N CYS A 691 -30.31 -13.44 1.21
CA CYS A 691 -31.57 -13.95 0.70
C CYS A 691 -31.32 -14.62 -0.65
N GLU A 692 -30.99 -15.90 -0.60
CA GLU A 692 -30.52 -16.65 -1.76
C GLU A 692 -31.16 -18.03 -1.91
N ILE A 693 -32.03 -18.39 -0.96
CA ILE A 693 -32.81 -19.64 -0.97
C ILE A 693 -34.30 -19.26 -1.03
N PRO A 694 -35.16 -19.96 -1.79
CA PRO A 694 -36.59 -19.68 -1.84
C PRO A 694 -37.27 -19.63 -0.47
N SER A 695 -36.82 -20.42 0.52
CA SER A 695 -37.32 -20.34 1.90
C SER A 695 -37.08 -18.98 2.55
N ASN A 696 -35.98 -18.28 2.22
CA ASN A 696 -35.73 -16.92 2.71
C ASN A 696 -36.77 -15.93 2.20
N VAL A 697 -37.25 -16.12 0.98
CA VAL A 697 -38.25 -15.24 0.36
C VAL A 697 -39.64 -15.51 0.93
N VAL A 698 -40.01 -16.80 1.03
CA VAL A 698 -41.31 -17.23 1.54
C VAL A 698 -41.51 -16.84 3.01
N LEU A 699 -40.45 -16.91 3.82
CA LEU A 699 -40.46 -16.59 5.25
C LEU A 699 -39.73 -15.28 5.59
N ALA A 700 -39.61 -14.36 4.63
CA ALA A 700 -38.84 -13.13 4.78
C ALA A 700 -39.26 -12.29 6.01
N ASP A 701 -40.56 -12.33 6.36
CA ASP A 701 -41.12 -11.63 7.51
C ASP A 701 -40.59 -12.15 8.85
N GLN A 702 -40.31 -13.45 8.94
CA GLN A 702 -39.73 -14.10 10.13
C GLN A 702 -38.21 -13.97 10.17
N PHE A 703 -37.54 -14.09 9.03
CA PHE A 703 -36.10 -13.79 8.94
C PHE A 703 -35.79 -12.34 9.37
N ALA A 704 -36.70 -11.39 9.08
CA ALA A 704 -36.58 -9.99 9.48
C ALA A 704 -36.66 -9.77 11.01
N GLU A 705 -37.10 -10.75 11.78
CA GLU A 705 -37.09 -10.71 13.25
C GLU A 705 -35.73 -11.10 13.82
N VAL A 706 -34.92 -11.85 13.05
CA VAL A 706 -33.58 -12.31 13.45
C VAL A 706 -32.49 -11.37 12.93
N PHE A 707 -32.63 -10.86 11.71
CA PHE A 707 -31.59 -10.10 11.01
C PHE A 707 -31.94 -8.61 10.85
N ASP A 708 -30.91 -7.77 10.79
CA ASP A 708 -31.03 -6.32 10.63
C ASP A 708 -31.25 -5.87 9.18
N GLY A 709 -30.93 -6.76 8.24
CA GLY A 709 -31.12 -6.52 6.82
C GLY A 709 -30.94 -7.77 5.96
N PHE A 710 -31.18 -7.59 4.67
CA PHE A 710 -31.11 -8.62 3.65
C PHE A 710 -30.15 -8.19 2.54
N SER A 711 -29.45 -9.15 1.95
CA SER A 711 -28.81 -8.97 0.65
C SER A 711 -29.22 -10.10 -0.27
N ILE A 712 -29.86 -9.78 -1.39
CA ILE A 712 -30.33 -10.79 -2.35
C ILE A 712 -29.11 -11.37 -3.07
N GLY A 713 -28.89 -12.68 -2.92
CA GLY A 713 -27.94 -13.45 -3.72
C GLY A 713 -28.65 -13.95 -4.98
N SER A 714 -28.72 -13.13 -6.03
CA SER A 714 -29.53 -13.45 -7.22
C SER A 714 -29.08 -14.73 -7.93
N ASN A 715 -27.80 -15.07 -7.80
CA ASN A 715 -27.22 -16.26 -8.42
C ASN A 715 -27.83 -17.55 -7.86
N ASP A 716 -27.60 -17.83 -6.58
CA ASP A 716 -28.12 -19.02 -5.92
C ASP A 716 -29.66 -19.00 -5.86
N LEU A 717 -30.28 -17.82 -5.73
CA LEU A 717 -31.74 -17.70 -5.78
C LEU A 717 -32.29 -18.18 -7.13
N THR A 718 -31.64 -17.80 -8.24
CA THR A 718 -32.03 -18.24 -9.59
C THR A 718 -31.82 -19.74 -9.75
N GLN A 719 -30.65 -20.26 -9.32
CA GLN A 719 -30.34 -21.69 -9.37
C GLN A 719 -31.39 -22.54 -8.64
N LEU A 720 -31.74 -22.15 -7.41
CA LEU A 720 -32.67 -22.91 -6.59
C LEU A 720 -34.14 -22.71 -6.98
N THR A 721 -34.49 -21.55 -7.54
CA THR A 721 -35.84 -21.30 -8.05
C THR A 721 -36.12 -22.09 -9.32
N LEU A 722 -35.12 -22.20 -10.21
CA LEU A 722 -35.26 -22.90 -11.49
C LEU A 722 -34.81 -24.37 -11.43
N GLY A 723 -34.19 -24.80 -10.32
CA GLY A 723 -33.74 -26.18 -10.13
C GLY A 723 -32.57 -26.56 -11.04
N LEU A 724 -31.59 -25.66 -11.19
CA LEU A 724 -30.47 -25.86 -12.11
C LEU A 724 -29.11 -25.63 -11.42
N ASP A 725 -28.10 -26.37 -11.89
CA ASP A 725 -26.70 -26.04 -11.65
C ASP A 725 -26.17 -25.21 -12.83
N ARG A 726 -25.76 -23.98 -12.56
CA ARG A 726 -25.24 -23.09 -13.60
C ARG A 726 -23.88 -23.54 -14.13
N ASP A 727 -23.15 -24.34 -13.35
CA ASP A 727 -21.86 -24.89 -13.76
C ASP A 727 -22.05 -26.12 -14.67
N SER A 728 -23.29 -26.61 -14.82
CA SER A 728 -23.65 -27.70 -15.73
C SER A 728 -23.96 -27.16 -17.13
N GLU A 729 -23.06 -27.39 -18.08
CA GLU A 729 -23.20 -26.96 -19.48
C GLU A 729 -24.51 -27.42 -20.14
N LEU A 730 -25.08 -28.56 -19.69
CA LEU A 730 -26.31 -29.14 -20.23
C LEU A 730 -27.56 -28.28 -19.97
N VAL A 731 -27.60 -27.53 -18.87
CA VAL A 731 -28.78 -26.76 -18.43
C VAL A 731 -28.50 -25.28 -18.19
N ALA A 732 -27.22 -24.85 -18.23
CA ALA A 732 -26.82 -23.47 -18.00
C ALA A 732 -27.52 -22.46 -18.94
N HIS A 733 -27.92 -22.86 -20.14
CA HIS A 733 -28.66 -22.02 -21.08
C HIS A 733 -30.06 -21.57 -20.59
N ILE A 734 -30.60 -22.21 -19.53
CA ILE A 734 -31.88 -21.84 -18.89
C ILE A 734 -31.68 -20.75 -17.82
N TYR A 735 -30.45 -20.54 -17.36
CA TYR A 735 -30.13 -19.58 -16.32
C TYR A 735 -30.38 -18.14 -16.78
N ASP A 736 -31.34 -17.46 -16.15
CA ASP A 736 -31.63 -16.04 -16.37
C ASP A 736 -32.22 -15.42 -15.10
N GLU A 737 -31.49 -14.48 -14.47
CA GLU A 737 -31.96 -13.78 -13.27
C GLU A 737 -33.19 -12.89 -13.53
N ARG A 738 -33.48 -12.58 -14.80
CA ARG A 738 -34.69 -11.83 -15.22
C ARG A 738 -35.90 -12.73 -15.40
N ASN A 739 -35.77 -14.04 -15.19
CA ASN A 739 -36.90 -14.96 -15.25
C ASN A 739 -38.04 -14.47 -14.33
N GLU A 740 -39.29 -14.54 -14.81
CA GLU A 740 -40.43 -14.02 -14.07
C GLU A 740 -40.65 -14.68 -12.71
N ALA A 741 -40.27 -15.96 -12.54
CA ALA A 741 -40.29 -16.61 -11.23
C ALA A 741 -39.32 -15.91 -10.26
N VAL A 742 -38.09 -15.63 -10.71
CA VAL A 742 -37.07 -14.94 -9.90
C VAL A 742 -37.48 -13.50 -9.61
N LYS A 743 -37.94 -12.75 -10.61
CA LYS A 743 -38.42 -11.35 -10.41
C LYS A 743 -39.57 -11.27 -9.41
N ARG A 744 -40.52 -12.21 -9.43
CA ARG A 744 -41.61 -12.25 -8.44
C ARG A 744 -41.08 -12.47 -7.02
N LEU A 745 -40.13 -13.40 -6.86
CA LEU A 745 -39.49 -13.65 -5.56
C LEU A 745 -38.70 -12.44 -5.07
N VAL A 746 -37.91 -11.81 -5.94
CA VAL A 746 -37.17 -10.57 -5.64
C VAL A 746 -38.12 -9.45 -5.19
N ARG A 747 -39.22 -9.22 -5.91
CA ARG A 747 -40.23 -8.21 -5.51
C ARG A 747 -40.84 -8.54 -4.15
N GLN A 748 -41.22 -9.80 -3.92
CA GLN A 748 -41.83 -10.24 -2.67
C GLN A 748 -40.92 -9.99 -1.45
N VAL A 749 -39.62 -10.31 -1.56
CA VAL A 749 -38.68 -10.07 -0.45
C VAL A 749 -38.43 -8.58 -0.24
N ILE A 750 -38.32 -7.77 -1.31
CA ILE A 750 -38.18 -6.32 -1.20
C ILE A 750 -39.38 -5.73 -0.46
N ASP A 751 -40.61 -6.03 -0.91
CA ASP A 751 -41.83 -5.53 -0.28
C ASP A 751 -41.91 -5.92 1.20
N THR A 752 -41.56 -7.17 1.53
CA THR A 752 -41.59 -7.68 2.90
C THR A 752 -40.56 -7.00 3.79
N ALA A 753 -39.32 -6.87 3.33
CA ALA A 753 -38.25 -6.17 4.04
C ALA A 753 -38.63 -4.71 4.32
N LYS A 754 -39.21 -4.01 3.33
CA LYS A 754 -39.69 -2.63 3.51
C LYS A 754 -40.82 -2.53 4.52
N LYS A 755 -41.80 -3.43 4.48
CA LYS A 755 -42.89 -3.49 5.48
C LYS A 755 -42.34 -3.71 6.90
N LYS A 756 -41.31 -4.54 7.04
CA LYS A 756 -40.62 -4.80 8.31
C LYS A 756 -39.54 -3.75 8.66
N ARG A 757 -39.37 -2.69 7.83
CA ARG A 757 -38.37 -1.63 7.99
C ARG A 757 -36.94 -2.15 8.10
N ARG A 758 -36.61 -3.20 7.35
CA ARG A 758 -35.27 -3.74 7.23
C ARG A 758 -34.60 -3.25 5.95
N LYS A 759 -33.29 -3.05 6.02
CA LYS A 759 -32.47 -2.70 4.86
C LYS A 759 -32.45 -3.89 3.90
N ILE A 760 -32.54 -3.62 2.60
CA ILE A 760 -32.46 -4.66 1.57
C ILE A 760 -31.64 -4.22 0.36
N GLY A 761 -30.55 -4.94 0.12
CA GLY A 761 -29.69 -4.79 -1.05
C GLY A 761 -29.75 -6.02 -1.96
N ILE A 762 -29.05 -5.94 -3.08
CA ILE A 762 -28.77 -7.07 -3.97
C ILE A 762 -27.28 -7.10 -4.30
N CYS A 763 -26.70 -8.30 -4.34
CA CYS A 763 -25.33 -8.52 -4.77
C CYS A 763 -25.29 -9.50 -5.95
N GLY A 764 -24.55 -9.12 -6.99
CA GLY A 764 -24.47 -9.87 -8.24
C GLY A 764 -24.23 -8.94 -9.42
N GLN A 765 -23.90 -9.50 -10.58
CA GLN A 765 -23.68 -8.72 -11.82
C GLN A 765 -24.97 -8.43 -12.57
N ALA A 766 -26.08 -9.10 -12.25
CA ALA A 766 -27.35 -8.93 -12.95
C ALA A 766 -27.77 -7.44 -13.12
N PRO A 767 -27.65 -6.54 -12.13
CA PRO A 767 -28.02 -5.13 -12.34
C PRO A 767 -27.06 -4.35 -13.24
N SER A 768 -25.79 -4.76 -13.38
CA SER A 768 -24.86 -4.14 -14.34
C SER A 768 -24.98 -4.74 -15.74
N ASP A 769 -25.22 -6.04 -15.84
CA ASP A 769 -25.34 -6.77 -17.11
C ASP A 769 -26.68 -6.48 -17.79
N PHE A 770 -27.74 -6.30 -16.98
CA PHE A 770 -29.11 -6.11 -17.44
C PHE A 770 -29.69 -4.77 -16.95
N PRO A 771 -29.60 -3.70 -17.75
CA PRO A 771 -30.17 -2.38 -17.43
C PRO A 771 -31.64 -2.38 -17.02
N ASP A 772 -32.45 -3.23 -17.65
CA ASP A 772 -33.87 -3.42 -17.36
C ASP A 772 -34.10 -4.05 -15.98
N PHE A 773 -33.22 -4.95 -15.55
CA PHE A 773 -33.26 -5.53 -14.21
C PHE A 773 -32.88 -4.50 -13.14
N ALA A 774 -31.87 -3.65 -13.39
CA ALA A 774 -31.56 -2.52 -12.51
C ALA A 774 -32.76 -1.57 -12.39
N ALA A 775 -33.38 -1.20 -13.51
CA ALA A 775 -34.57 -0.35 -13.51
C ALA A 775 -35.72 -0.97 -12.69
N PHE A 776 -35.97 -2.27 -12.86
CA PHE A 776 -36.95 -3.03 -12.08
C PHE A 776 -36.68 -2.99 -10.57
N LEU A 777 -35.42 -3.15 -10.16
CA LEU A 777 -35.03 -3.09 -8.74
C LEU A 777 -35.25 -1.68 -8.15
N VAL A 778 -34.94 -0.62 -8.90
CA VAL A 778 -35.23 0.78 -8.50
C VAL A 778 -36.74 1.01 -8.37
N GLU A 779 -37.54 0.47 -9.29
CA GLU A 779 -39.00 0.54 -9.23
C GLU A 779 -39.58 -0.20 -8.02
N CYS A 780 -39.01 -1.35 -7.66
CA CYS A 780 -39.33 -2.08 -6.42
C CYS A 780 -38.85 -1.35 -5.15
N GLY A 781 -37.98 -0.34 -5.28
CA GLY A 781 -37.51 0.46 -4.16
C GLY A 781 -36.37 -0.17 -3.36
N ILE A 782 -35.50 -0.97 -3.98
CA ILE A 782 -34.29 -1.52 -3.35
C ILE A 782 -33.44 -0.42 -2.67
N ASP A 783 -32.82 -0.71 -1.52
CA ASP A 783 -31.96 0.26 -0.83
C ASP A 783 -30.59 0.39 -1.49
N SER A 784 -30.00 -0.72 -1.93
CA SER A 784 -28.67 -0.75 -2.52
C SER A 784 -28.49 -1.81 -3.60
N MET A 785 -27.55 -1.54 -4.51
CA MET A 785 -27.04 -2.50 -5.49
C MET A 785 -25.53 -2.61 -5.33
N SER A 786 -25.02 -3.82 -5.18
CA SER A 786 -23.59 -4.09 -4.99
C SER A 786 -22.99 -4.71 -6.24
N LEU A 787 -22.04 -4.01 -6.86
CA LEU A 787 -21.53 -4.27 -8.21
C LEU A 787 -20.00 -4.37 -8.23
N THR A 788 -19.40 -4.86 -9.31
CA THR A 788 -17.94 -4.75 -9.44
C THR A 788 -17.50 -3.29 -9.64
N PRO A 789 -16.27 -2.96 -9.22
CA PRO A 789 -15.76 -1.58 -9.28
C PRO A 789 -15.79 -0.95 -10.69
N ASP A 790 -15.61 -1.76 -11.74
CA ASP A 790 -15.60 -1.34 -13.14
C ASP A 790 -16.99 -0.95 -13.67
N THR A 791 -18.06 -1.54 -13.14
CA THR A 791 -19.44 -1.26 -13.56
C THR A 791 -20.17 -0.27 -12.65
N ALA A 792 -19.67 -0.04 -11.43
CA ALA A 792 -20.31 0.78 -10.41
C ALA A 792 -20.72 2.17 -10.91
N VAL A 793 -19.83 2.89 -11.59
CA VAL A 793 -20.12 4.26 -12.04
C VAL A 793 -21.14 4.30 -13.17
N ARG A 794 -21.02 3.39 -14.16
CA ARG A 794 -21.97 3.27 -15.26
C ARG A 794 -23.38 2.99 -14.72
N THR A 795 -23.51 2.07 -13.78
CA THR A 795 -24.80 1.74 -13.18
C THR A 795 -25.34 2.89 -12.34
N ARG A 796 -24.49 3.65 -11.66
CA ARG A 796 -24.91 4.85 -10.92
C ARG A 796 -25.55 5.90 -11.82
N LEU A 797 -24.99 6.14 -13.01
CA LEU A 797 -25.56 7.07 -13.99
C LEU A 797 -26.94 6.62 -14.47
N MET A 798 -27.09 5.33 -14.79
CA MET A 798 -28.35 4.72 -15.19
C MET A 798 -29.41 4.78 -14.08
N VAL A 799 -29.04 4.46 -12.85
CA VAL A 799 -29.94 4.56 -11.69
C VAL A 799 -30.39 6.00 -11.47
N ALA A 800 -29.47 6.97 -11.58
CA ALA A 800 -29.82 8.39 -11.46
C ALA A 800 -30.82 8.84 -12.53
N GLU A 801 -30.68 8.38 -13.76
CA GLU A 801 -31.64 8.64 -14.83
C GLU A 801 -33.01 8.05 -14.50
N LYS A 802 -33.07 6.77 -14.12
CA LYS A 802 -34.32 6.10 -13.77
C LYS A 802 -35.03 6.76 -12.58
N GLU A 803 -34.28 7.18 -11.57
CA GLU A 803 -34.84 7.91 -10.42
C GLU A 803 -35.44 9.27 -10.83
N ARG A 804 -34.81 9.98 -11.77
CA ARG A 804 -35.35 11.24 -12.33
C ARG A 804 -36.65 10.99 -13.10
N GLU A 805 -36.72 9.94 -13.91
CA GLU A 805 -37.96 9.55 -14.61
C GLU A 805 -39.11 9.29 -13.64
N LEU A 806 -38.87 8.48 -12.60
CA LEU A 806 -39.87 8.16 -11.58
C LEU A 806 -40.32 9.38 -10.76
N ALA A 807 -39.41 10.34 -10.54
CA ALA A 807 -39.73 11.61 -9.89
C ALA A 807 -40.53 12.56 -10.81
N GLY A 808 -40.22 12.59 -12.10
CA GLY A 808 -40.91 13.37 -13.13
C GLY A 808 -42.34 12.90 -13.39
N GLY A 809 -42.57 11.58 -13.40
CA GLY A 809 -43.89 10.97 -13.59
C GLY A 809 -44.91 11.28 -12.48
N LYS A 810 -44.45 11.61 -11.26
CA LYS A 810 -45.33 11.98 -10.13
C LYS A 810 -45.87 13.42 -10.16
N LYS A 811 -45.39 14.30 -11.06
CA LYS A 811 -45.90 15.68 -11.20
C LYS A 811 -47.08 15.84 -12.18
N GLY A 812 -47.66 14.74 -12.69
CA GLY A 812 -48.69 14.72 -13.72
C GLY A 812 -50.17 14.65 -13.28
N CYS A 813 -50.52 14.95 -12.03
CA CYS A 813 -51.92 15.02 -11.61
C CYS A 813 -52.25 16.42 -11.07
N LYS A 814 -52.70 17.33 -11.96
CA LYS A 814 -53.33 18.59 -11.59
C LYS A 814 -54.80 18.33 -11.19
N PRO A 815 -55.26 18.72 -9.99
CA PRO A 815 -56.68 18.76 -9.69
C PRO A 815 -57.32 20.04 -10.27
N GLY A 816 -58.36 19.86 -11.09
CA GLY A 816 -59.44 20.83 -11.28
C GLY A 816 -59.17 22.02 -12.22
N ALA A 817 -59.40 21.84 -13.51
CA ALA A 817 -59.73 22.97 -14.39
C ALA A 817 -61.16 23.46 -14.07
N LYS A 818 -61.25 24.57 -13.32
CA LYS A 818 -62.49 25.33 -13.14
C LYS A 818 -63.04 25.77 -14.51
N ARG A 819 -64.30 25.44 -14.77
CA ARG A 819 -65.13 26.05 -15.83
C ARG A 819 -65.16 27.56 -15.63
N GLY A 820 -64.68 28.33 -16.61
CA GLY A 820 -64.67 29.78 -16.61
C GLY A 820 -65.37 30.37 -17.83
N GLY A 821 -66.63 30.75 -17.62
CA GLY A 821 -67.35 31.90 -18.20
C GLY A 821 -66.98 32.40 -19.60
N CYS A 822 -67.92 32.18 -20.53
CA CYS A 822 -68.10 32.97 -21.74
C CYS A 822 -68.34 34.46 -21.40
N ARG A 823 -67.52 35.38 -21.92
CA ARG A 823 -67.88 36.80 -22.09
C ARG A 823 -67.38 37.30 -23.44
N ARG A 824 -68.37 37.54 -24.32
CA ARG A 824 -68.31 38.45 -25.48
C ARG A 824 -67.88 39.85 -25.02
N ARG A 825 -67.05 40.55 -25.81
CA ARG A 825 -67.44 41.77 -26.57
C ARG A 825 -66.22 42.43 -27.24
N LYS A 826 -66.43 42.69 -28.54
CA LYS A 826 -65.77 43.57 -29.50
C LYS A 826 -64.36 43.22 -29.96
#